data_AF-A0A816KU91-F1
#
_entry.id   AF-A0A816KU91-F1
#
_cell.length_a   1.000
_cell.length_b   1.000
_cell.length_c   1.000
_cell.angle_alpha   90.00
_cell.angle_beta   90.00
_cell.angle_gamma   90.00
#
_symmetry.space_group_name_H-M   'P 1'
#
loop_
_entity.id
_entity.type
_entity.pdbx_description
1 polymer ?
#
loop_
_entity_poly.entity_id
_entity_poly.type
_entity_poly.pdbx_seq_one_letter_code
_entity_poly.pdbx_strand_id
1 'polypeptide(L)'
;MGSEGPKAVTIHVTGFKRFLGVSENPTEKIANNLKSYVEKRGLPSWLSLGSCTVLETAGEGAKSQLYQVLESSVAVSGDKNSNGTVVWLHLGVNSGAEKFAIERQAVNEAHFRCPDQLGWQPQRIPIVFDDGSILKAKETTCSTESIFKLLQNKGFNVVQSDDAGRFVCNYVYYHSLRFAEQKGHKSLFVHVPLFSKIDEDTQMQFVLSLLEAIAATCYGENEVSRKVFDEIDSPNVFCWTSIINGYARNGMGRDLSSGYNQKPMMDKLLLLSLIGLLVVTAYGAAYVDILEKLENFDIPEDDAGDDYDFDSKVFDLPSFNSGKNLVNVDTFGAAGDGVSDDTQAFASAWNKACGTPKSVLLVPQGKTYLVNATKFNGPCEQKLVIQIDGTIVAPDEPGNWDPKFQRTWLEFSKLEGVVFQGNGAIDGSGSKWWAASCKKNKSNPCKSAPTALTIDSSSGVKVSGLTIQNSQQMNFIIARSDSVRVSKVMVSSPGDSPNTDGIHITGSTNVVLQDCKIGTGDDCVSIVNASSNIKMKRIYCGPGHGISIGSLGNNNSTGIVTKVVLDTALLRETTNGLRIKTYQGGSGYVQDVRFTNVEMQDVSNPILIDQFYCDNPTSCQNQTSAVKISQIMYRNITGTTKSEKAIKFACSDTVPCSHIVLNNVNLEGKDGQVEAYCNSAEGFGYGVIHPSADCLYSHDDKGFDHSHTSGPVLVTEEAEIGHDEL
;
A
#
# COMPACT_ATOMS: atom_id res chain seq x y z
N MET A 1 8.65 37.48 -36.02
CA MET A 1 7.53 37.71 -35.08
C MET A 1 8.07 37.40 -33.68
N GLY A 2 7.79 38.27 -32.71
CA GLY A 2 8.52 38.36 -31.44
C GLY A 2 8.51 37.06 -30.63
N SER A 3 9.66 36.73 -30.04
CA SER A 3 9.78 35.71 -29.00
C SER A 3 9.01 36.18 -27.77
N GLU A 4 7.96 35.47 -27.36
CA GLU A 4 7.37 35.67 -26.04
C GLU A 4 8.46 35.40 -24.99
N GLY A 5 8.82 36.44 -24.23
CA GLY A 5 9.64 36.27 -23.05
C GLY A 5 8.93 35.37 -22.03
N PRO A 6 9.66 34.75 -21.10
CA PRO A 6 9.09 33.75 -20.21
C PRO A 6 8.08 34.34 -19.23
N LYS A 7 7.12 33.52 -18.83
CA LYS A 7 6.02 33.86 -17.92
C LYS A 7 6.56 34.14 -16.52
N ALA A 8 6.34 35.35 -16.01
CA ALA A 8 6.76 35.74 -14.66
C ALA A 8 5.99 34.94 -13.59
N VAL A 9 6.69 34.50 -12.52
CA VAL A 9 6.08 33.89 -11.33
C VAL A 9 5.96 34.96 -10.25
N THR A 10 4.73 35.19 -9.77
CA THR A 10 4.47 36.10 -8.66
C THR A 10 4.05 35.30 -7.43
N ILE A 11 4.79 35.43 -6.34
CA ILE A 11 4.47 34.73 -5.08
C ILE A 11 3.93 35.74 -4.06
N HIS A 12 2.71 35.49 -3.58
CA HIS A 12 2.08 36.25 -2.50
C HIS A 12 2.23 35.47 -1.19
N VAL A 13 2.70 36.12 -0.14
CA VAL A 13 3.01 35.47 1.14
C VAL A 13 2.03 35.92 2.21
N THR A 14 1.49 34.99 2.99
CA THR A 14 0.72 35.34 4.18
C THR A 14 1.31 34.73 5.44
N GLY A 15 1.28 35.47 6.54
CA GLY A 15 1.49 34.96 7.90
C GLY A 15 0.24 35.14 8.76
N PHE A 16 0.33 34.77 10.03
CA PHE A 16 -0.78 34.90 10.99
C PHE A 16 -0.39 35.82 12.14
N LYS A 17 -1.37 36.56 12.69
CA LYS A 17 -1.18 37.31 13.93
C LYS A 17 -0.83 36.40 15.10
N ARG A 18 -0.36 36.98 16.20
CA ARG A 18 -0.24 36.29 17.50
C ARG A 18 -1.53 35.60 17.97
N PHE A 19 -1.38 34.47 18.66
CA PHE A 19 -2.47 33.73 19.31
C PHE A 19 -2.08 33.22 20.69
N LEU A 20 -3.09 32.75 21.44
CA LEU A 20 -2.96 32.33 22.85
C LEU A 20 -1.74 31.43 23.08
N GLY A 21 -0.84 31.86 23.97
CA GLY A 21 0.35 31.10 24.37
C GLY A 21 1.62 31.36 23.55
N VAL A 22 1.56 32.17 22.49
CA VAL A 22 2.73 32.54 21.66
C VAL A 22 2.91 34.06 21.71
N SER A 23 3.87 34.53 22.51
CA SER A 23 4.13 35.97 22.70
C SER A 23 4.66 36.66 21.45
N GLU A 24 5.39 35.92 20.60
CA GLU A 24 5.86 36.35 19.29
C GLU A 24 5.58 35.27 18.24
N ASN A 25 4.72 35.55 17.26
CA ASN A 25 4.47 34.64 16.15
C ASN A 25 5.52 34.90 15.04
N PRO A 26 6.41 33.93 14.73
CA PRO A 26 7.42 34.09 13.70
C PRO A 26 6.85 34.49 12.34
N THR A 27 5.68 33.96 11.98
CA THR A 27 5.05 34.21 10.68
C THR A 27 4.55 35.64 10.53
N GLU A 28 4.15 36.30 11.63
CA GLU A 28 3.80 37.72 11.65
C GLU A 28 5.03 38.59 11.35
N LYS A 29 6.16 38.32 12.03
CA LYS A 29 7.42 39.05 11.79
C LYS A 29 7.95 38.83 10.38
N ILE A 30 7.97 37.57 9.92
CA ILE A 30 8.41 37.22 8.57
C ILE A 30 7.56 37.96 7.53
N ALA A 31 6.23 37.88 7.60
CA ALA A 31 5.37 38.53 6.62
C ALA A 31 5.54 40.07 6.62
N ASN A 32 5.74 40.71 7.78
CA ASN A 32 5.98 42.14 7.86
C ASN A 32 7.35 42.57 7.30
N ASN A 33 8.38 41.76 7.52
CA ASN A 33 9.76 42.11 7.21
C ASN A 33 10.23 41.63 5.83
N LEU A 34 9.57 40.62 5.24
CA LEU A 34 10.00 39.93 4.02
C LEU A 34 10.24 40.87 2.85
N LYS A 35 9.38 41.87 2.64
CA LYS A 35 9.54 42.84 1.55
C LYS A 35 10.86 43.62 1.67
N SER A 36 11.14 44.18 2.85
CA SER A 36 12.40 44.90 3.10
C SER A 36 13.64 44.00 3.04
N TYR A 37 13.48 42.73 3.40
CA TYR A 37 14.54 41.74 3.36
C TYR A 37 14.89 41.36 1.92
N VAL A 38 13.87 41.15 1.08
CA VAL A 38 13.98 40.91 -0.35
C VAL A 38 14.58 42.11 -1.08
N GLU A 39 14.16 43.34 -0.76
CA GLU A 39 14.72 44.56 -1.36
C GLU A 39 16.23 44.70 -1.12
N LYS A 40 16.74 44.20 0.02
CA LYS A 40 18.18 44.23 0.35
C LYS A 40 18.99 43.13 -0.32
N ARG A 41 18.41 41.94 -0.52
CA ARG A 41 19.14 40.76 -1.04
C ARG A 41 18.92 40.51 -2.53
N GLY A 42 17.84 41.06 -3.10
CA GLY A 42 17.40 40.80 -4.46
C GLY A 42 16.66 39.48 -4.60
N LEU A 43 15.84 39.40 -5.64
CA LEU A 43 15.28 38.16 -6.18
C LEU A 43 15.74 38.00 -7.64
N PRO A 44 15.78 36.76 -8.16
CA PRO A 44 16.00 36.54 -9.58
C PRO A 44 14.99 37.33 -10.44
N SER A 45 15.43 37.82 -11.61
CA SER A 45 14.63 38.71 -12.48
C SER A 45 13.30 38.12 -12.98
N TRP A 46 13.11 36.81 -12.86
CA TRP A 46 11.94 36.05 -13.29
C TRP A 46 10.98 35.68 -12.14
N LEU A 47 11.30 36.09 -10.91
CA LEU A 47 10.51 35.89 -9.70
C LEU A 47 10.16 37.25 -9.07
N SER A 48 8.88 37.53 -8.91
CA SER A 48 8.39 38.71 -8.19
C SER A 48 7.75 38.32 -6.86
N LEU A 49 8.08 39.08 -5.82
CA LEU A 49 7.35 39.05 -4.55
C LEU A 49 6.12 39.94 -4.69
N GLY A 50 4.94 39.33 -4.55
CA GLY A 50 3.65 40.01 -4.52
C GLY A 50 3.37 40.64 -3.15
N SER A 51 2.13 40.53 -2.69
CA SER A 51 1.74 41.04 -1.37
C SER A 51 2.32 40.17 -0.26
N CYS A 52 2.74 40.80 0.83
CA CYS A 52 2.97 40.14 2.11
C CYS A 52 1.86 40.59 3.07
N THR A 53 1.05 39.67 3.59
CA THR A 53 -0.15 40.00 4.37
C THR A 53 -0.23 39.20 5.66
N VAL A 54 -0.59 39.85 6.76
CA VAL A 54 -0.84 39.16 8.04
C VAL A 54 -2.34 38.96 8.19
N LEU A 55 -2.75 37.70 8.31
CA LEU A 55 -4.13 37.27 8.54
C LEU A 55 -4.45 37.21 10.03
N GLU A 56 -5.72 37.45 10.38
CA GLU A 56 -6.21 37.15 11.73
C GLU A 56 -6.04 35.67 12.07
N THR A 57 -5.76 35.35 13.32
CA THR A 57 -5.69 33.94 13.79
C THR A 57 -7.07 33.48 14.24
N ALA A 58 -8.03 33.62 13.33
CA ALA A 58 -9.43 33.24 13.49
C ALA A 58 -9.96 32.71 12.15
N GLY A 59 -10.62 31.55 12.15
CA GLY A 59 -10.98 30.86 10.91
C GLY A 59 -11.94 31.67 10.04
N GLU A 60 -13.18 31.88 10.50
CA GLU A 60 -14.14 32.76 9.81
C GLU A 60 -13.68 34.23 9.79
N GLY A 61 -12.94 34.66 10.83
CA GLY A 61 -12.39 36.03 10.90
C GLY A 61 -11.34 36.34 9.84
N ALA A 62 -10.55 35.36 9.41
CA ALA A 62 -9.52 35.51 8.37
C ALA A 62 -10.06 35.34 6.96
N LYS A 63 -11.24 34.73 6.80
CA LYS A 63 -11.77 34.31 5.50
C LYS A 63 -11.96 35.48 4.53
N SER A 64 -12.57 36.58 4.98
CA SER A 64 -12.78 37.76 4.12
C SER A 64 -11.46 38.36 3.63
N GLN A 65 -10.49 38.51 4.55
CA GLN A 65 -9.17 39.03 4.25
C GLN A 65 -8.37 38.08 3.33
N LEU A 66 -8.49 36.76 3.57
CA LEU A 66 -7.90 35.73 2.70
C LEU A 66 -8.43 35.86 1.28
N TYR A 67 -9.75 35.85 1.08
CA TYR A 67 -10.33 35.97 -0.26
C TYR A 67 -9.98 37.31 -0.93
N GLN A 68 -9.89 38.41 -0.17
CA GLN A 68 -9.41 39.68 -0.70
C GLN A 68 -7.96 39.60 -1.20
N VAL A 69 -7.07 38.93 -0.48
CA VAL A 69 -5.69 38.68 -0.93
C VAL A 69 -5.68 37.81 -2.19
N LEU A 70 -6.42 36.69 -2.19
CA LEU A 70 -6.50 35.78 -3.31
C LEU A 70 -7.02 36.46 -4.59
N GLU A 71 -8.11 37.23 -4.49
CA GLU A 71 -8.72 37.92 -5.63
C GLU A 71 -7.87 39.07 -6.16
N SER A 72 -7.31 39.90 -5.27
CA SER A 72 -6.45 41.03 -5.69
C SER A 72 -5.16 40.56 -6.37
N SER A 73 -4.63 39.40 -5.97
CA SER A 73 -3.44 38.79 -6.59
C SER A 73 -3.69 38.44 -8.07
N VAL A 74 -4.91 38.04 -8.41
CA VAL A 74 -5.30 37.70 -9.80
C VAL A 74 -5.67 38.97 -10.58
N ALA A 75 -6.34 39.95 -9.97
CA ALA A 75 -6.76 41.18 -10.64
C ALA A 75 -5.61 42.08 -11.11
N VAL A 76 -4.47 42.06 -10.40
CA VAL A 76 -3.26 42.83 -10.76
C VAL A 76 -2.56 42.30 -12.02
N SER A 77 -2.84 41.04 -12.43
CA SER A 77 -2.37 40.44 -13.70
C SER A 77 -3.20 40.83 -14.93
N GLY A 78 -4.08 41.84 -14.78
CA GLY A 78 -5.14 42.24 -15.71
C GLY A 78 -4.73 42.90 -17.03
N ASP A 79 -3.55 42.61 -17.57
CA ASP A 79 -3.31 42.80 -19.00
C ASP A 79 -3.66 41.48 -19.69
N LYS A 80 -4.64 41.47 -20.61
CA LYS A 80 -5.20 40.24 -21.21
C LYS A 80 -4.21 39.38 -22.02
N ASN A 81 -2.93 39.78 -22.05
CA ASN A 81 -1.80 39.05 -22.62
C ASN A 81 -0.67 38.73 -21.63
N SER A 82 -0.79 39.03 -20.33
CA SER A 82 0.24 38.66 -19.34
C SER A 82 -0.09 37.32 -18.67
N ASN A 83 0.51 36.26 -19.22
CA ASN A 83 0.19 34.86 -18.95
C ASN A 83 0.99 34.31 -17.73
N GLY A 84 1.08 35.07 -16.62
CA GLY A 84 1.95 34.77 -15.46
C GLY A 84 1.37 33.78 -14.45
N THR A 85 2.22 33.05 -13.72
CA THR A 85 1.79 32.09 -12.68
C THR A 85 1.77 32.76 -11.31
N VAL A 86 0.61 32.76 -10.64
CA VAL A 86 0.47 33.21 -9.24
C VAL A 86 0.61 32.01 -8.30
N VAL A 87 1.40 32.19 -7.24
CA VAL A 87 1.48 31.24 -6.13
C VAL A 87 1.13 31.93 -4.81
N TRP A 88 0.22 31.35 -4.03
CA TRP A 88 -0.03 31.78 -2.65
C TRP A 88 0.75 30.89 -1.68
N LEU A 89 1.71 31.48 -0.97
CA LEU A 89 2.47 30.83 0.08
C LEU A 89 1.95 31.27 1.44
N HIS A 90 1.45 30.31 2.22
CA HIS A 90 0.96 30.53 3.57
C HIS A 90 1.97 29.99 4.59
N LEU A 91 2.34 30.81 5.57
CA LEU A 91 3.24 30.44 6.66
C LEU A 91 2.45 30.33 7.96
N GLY A 92 2.48 29.17 8.60
CA GLY A 92 1.91 28.93 9.94
C GLY A 92 3.00 28.63 10.97
N VAL A 93 2.83 29.04 12.23
CA VAL A 93 3.76 28.64 13.30
C VAL A 93 3.31 27.33 13.94
N ASN A 94 4.25 26.41 14.13
CA ASN A 94 4.04 25.21 14.95
C ASN A 94 5.01 25.27 16.14
N SER A 95 4.46 25.47 17.35
CA SER A 95 5.26 25.65 18.57
C SER A 95 5.99 24.38 19.03
N GLY A 96 5.53 23.20 18.60
CA GLY A 96 6.17 21.91 18.88
C GLY A 96 7.17 21.49 17.80
N ALA A 97 7.27 22.20 16.68
CA ALA A 97 8.13 21.82 15.58
C ALA A 97 9.60 22.19 15.85
N GLU A 98 10.52 21.32 15.44
CA GLU A 98 11.97 21.58 15.40
C GLU A 98 12.50 21.75 13.98
N LYS A 99 11.62 21.61 12.98
CA LYS A 99 11.92 21.57 11.55
C LYS A 99 10.85 22.37 10.78
N PHE A 100 11.19 22.81 9.57
CA PHE A 100 10.19 23.36 8.65
C PHE A 100 9.36 22.23 8.05
N ALA A 101 8.05 22.37 7.95
CA ALA A 101 7.19 21.36 7.33
C ALA A 101 6.48 21.92 6.10
N ILE A 102 6.64 21.26 4.96
CA ILE A 102 5.95 21.58 3.71
C ILE A 102 4.67 20.74 3.65
N GLU A 103 3.52 21.39 3.66
CA GLU A 103 2.22 20.70 3.68
C GLU A 103 1.77 20.33 2.27
N ARG A 104 1.57 19.02 2.02
CA ARG A 104 1.13 18.51 0.71
C ARG A 104 -0.37 18.66 0.50
N GLN A 105 -1.15 18.71 1.58
CA GLN A 105 -2.61 18.73 1.50
C GLN A 105 -3.28 19.48 2.65
N ALA A 106 -4.56 19.79 2.45
CA ALA A 106 -5.51 20.20 3.50
C ALA A 106 -6.78 19.34 3.41
N VAL A 107 -7.37 19.00 4.54
CA VAL A 107 -8.63 18.23 4.62
C VAL A 107 -9.84 19.15 4.80
N ASN A 108 -10.99 18.79 4.27
CA ASN A 108 -12.26 19.53 4.38
C ASN A 108 -12.86 19.45 5.80
N GLU A 109 -12.04 19.51 6.84
CA GLU A 109 -12.45 19.41 8.24
C GLU A 109 -12.03 20.66 9.02
N ALA A 110 -13.01 21.38 9.55
CA ALA A 110 -12.81 22.38 10.58
C ALA A 110 -12.95 21.69 11.96
N HIS A 111 -11.81 21.38 12.58
CA HIS A 111 -11.73 20.80 13.91
C HIS A 111 -10.62 21.48 14.72
N PHE A 112 -11.00 22.43 15.59
CA PHE A 112 -10.05 23.23 16.37
C PHE A 112 -9.90 22.68 17.79
N ARG A 113 -8.65 22.38 18.20
CA ARG A 113 -8.35 21.85 19.55
C ARG A 113 -8.63 22.86 20.66
N CYS A 114 -8.58 24.15 20.37
CA CYS A 114 -8.95 25.26 21.25
C CYS A 114 -9.70 26.34 20.47
N PRO A 115 -10.44 27.24 21.13
CA PRO A 115 -11.07 28.37 20.46
C PRO A 115 -10.05 29.26 19.75
N ASP A 116 -10.43 29.75 18.58
CA ASP A 116 -9.66 30.78 17.88
C ASP A 116 -9.80 32.15 18.56
N GLN A 117 -9.15 33.18 18.01
CA GLN A 117 -9.12 34.51 18.62
C GLN A 117 -10.49 35.23 18.68
N LEU A 118 -11.49 34.74 17.94
CA LEU A 118 -12.87 35.22 18.00
C LEU A 118 -13.79 34.26 18.77
N GLY A 119 -13.22 33.25 19.43
CA GLY A 119 -13.94 32.27 20.23
C GLY A 119 -14.57 31.14 19.43
N TRP A 120 -14.29 31.03 18.12
CA TRP A 120 -14.84 29.96 17.30
C TRP A 120 -14.03 28.68 17.49
N GLN A 121 -14.71 27.59 17.85
CA GLN A 121 -14.11 26.28 18.07
C GLN A 121 -14.91 25.18 17.35
N PRO A 122 -14.83 25.10 16.01
CA PRO A 122 -15.54 24.10 15.23
C PRO A 122 -15.10 22.69 15.61
N GLN A 123 -16.04 21.75 15.63
CA GLN A 123 -15.81 20.35 15.97
C GLN A 123 -16.25 19.44 14.83
N ARG A 124 -15.30 19.06 13.97
CA ARG A 124 -15.50 18.09 12.87
C ARG A 124 -16.61 18.48 11.90
N ILE A 125 -16.67 19.76 11.54
CA ILE A 125 -17.62 20.27 10.53
C ILE A 125 -16.88 20.50 9.20
N PRO A 126 -17.57 20.42 8.04
CA PRO A 126 -16.93 20.72 6.77
C PRO A 126 -16.50 22.18 6.68
N ILE A 127 -15.32 22.42 6.08
CA ILE A 127 -14.85 23.79 5.76
C ILE A 127 -15.71 24.37 4.65
N VAL A 128 -15.98 23.56 3.62
CA VAL A 128 -16.90 23.87 2.52
C VAL A 128 -17.89 22.72 2.38
N PHE A 129 -19.16 23.01 2.65
CA PHE A 129 -20.24 22.02 2.57
C PHE A 129 -20.39 21.40 1.17
N ASP A 130 -20.28 22.22 0.12
CA ASP A 130 -20.42 21.77 -1.28
C ASP A 130 -19.33 20.78 -1.71
N ASP A 131 -18.19 20.76 -1.03
CA ASP A 131 -17.08 19.88 -1.39
C ASP A 131 -17.30 18.44 -0.89
N GLY A 132 -18.30 18.19 -0.03
CA GLY A 132 -18.71 16.86 0.43
C GLY A 132 -18.10 16.46 1.78
N SER A 133 -17.63 15.21 1.88
CA SER A 133 -17.12 14.61 3.13
C SER A 133 -16.03 15.45 3.80
N ILE A 134 -16.01 15.47 5.14
CA ILE A 134 -14.95 16.10 5.94
C ILE A 134 -13.58 15.43 5.75
N LEU A 135 -13.56 14.18 5.28
CA LEU A 135 -12.33 13.44 4.96
C LEU A 135 -11.75 13.79 3.59
N LYS A 136 -12.44 14.62 2.81
CA LYS A 136 -11.96 15.00 1.47
C LYS A 136 -10.73 15.89 1.61
N ALA A 137 -9.61 15.46 1.07
CA ALA A 137 -8.40 16.26 0.98
C ALA A 137 -8.31 17.01 -0.35
N LYS A 138 -7.65 18.17 -0.31
CA LYS A 138 -7.14 18.87 -1.50
C LYS A 138 -5.62 18.88 -1.41
N GLU A 139 -4.96 18.49 -2.48
CA GLU A 139 -3.51 18.47 -2.60
C GLU A 139 -3.02 19.70 -3.37
N THR A 140 -1.80 20.16 -3.06
CA THR A 140 -1.14 21.21 -3.81
C THR A 140 -0.64 20.73 -5.17
N THR A 141 -0.70 21.60 -6.17
CA THR A 141 -0.07 21.40 -7.49
C THR A 141 1.38 21.92 -7.54
N CYS A 142 1.92 22.39 -6.41
CA CYS A 142 3.34 22.64 -6.25
C CYS A 142 4.10 21.30 -6.17
N SER A 143 5.26 21.19 -6.82
CA SER A 143 6.12 20.00 -6.69
C SER A 143 6.80 19.99 -5.31
N THR A 144 6.08 19.55 -4.28
CA THR A 144 6.57 19.59 -2.90
C THR A 144 7.84 18.78 -2.72
N GLU A 145 8.04 17.70 -3.48
CA GLU A 145 9.26 16.91 -3.45
C GLU A 145 10.46 17.65 -4.06
N SER A 146 10.29 18.30 -5.21
CA SER A 146 11.35 19.12 -5.80
C SER A 146 11.71 20.29 -4.89
N ILE A 147 10.70 20.96 -4.31
CA ILE A 147 10.90 22.04 -3.34
C ILE A 147 11.65 21.53 -2.11
N PHE A 148 11.26 20.37 -1.58
CA PHE A 148 11.92 19.70 -0.46
C PHE A 148 13.40 19.42 -0.76
N LYS A 149 13.70 18.78 -1.90
CA LYS A 149 15.08 18.47 -2.32
C LYS A 149 15.93 19.72 -2.48
N LEU A 150 15.40 20.78 -3.11
CA LEU A 150 16.11 22.04 -3.28
C LEU A 150 16.45 22.72 -1.94
N LEU A 151 15.53 22.68 -0.97
CA LEU A 151 15.74 23.26 0.35
C LEU A 151 16.70 22.41 1.21
N GLN A 152 16.59 21.09 1.13
CA GLN A 152 17.51 20.18 1.81
C GLN A 152 18.94 20.34 1.28
N ASN A 153 19.12 20.48 -0.04
CA ASN A 153 20.42 20.76 -0.66
C ASN A 153 21.02 22.11 -0.23
N LYS A 154 20.17 23.08 0.13
CA LYS A 154 20.59 24.36 0.72
C LYS A 154 20.87 24.27 2.23
N GLY A 155 20.77 23.08 2.83
CA GLY A 155 21.11 22.80 4.22
C GLY A 155 19.98 23.05 5.23
N PHE A 156 18.75 23.28 4.78
CA PHE A 156 17.62 23.48 5.68
C PHE A 156 17.08 22.15 6.20
N ASN A 157 16.71 22.13 7.49
CA ASN A 157 16.06 20.99 8.12
C ASN A 157 14.55 21.03 7.84
N VAL A 158 14.14 20.39 6.74
CA VAL A 158 12.77 20.41 6.22
C VAL A 158 12.18 19.00 6.25
N VAL A 159 10.86 18.88 6.37
CA VAL A 159 10.08 17.65 6.21
C VAL A 159 8.87 17.92 5.33
N GLN A 160 8.32 16.89 4.69
CA GLN A 160 7.01 16.94 4.05
C GLN A 160 5.95 16.43 5.04
N SER A 161 4.75 17.01 5.02
CA SER A 161 3.66 16.70 5.94
C SER A 161 2.32 16.68 5.22
N ASP A 162 1.42 15.82 5.69
CA ASP A 162 0.02 15.71 5.23
C ASP A 162 -0.98 16.27 6.25
N ASP A 163 -0.49 16.81 7.37
CA ASP A 163 -1.27 17.42 8.43
C ASP A 163 -1.03 18.93 8.47
N ALA A 164 -1.81 19.67 7.69
CA ALA A 164 -1.83 21.13 7.72
C ALA A 164 -2.36 21.72 9.04
N GLY A 165 -2.63 20.89 10.06
CA GLY A 165 -2.84 21.29 11.44
C GLY A 165 -4.31 21.40 11.83
N ARG A 166 -4.64 20.99 13.06
CA ARG A 166 -6.02 21.02 13.62
C ARG A 166 -6.39 22.36 14.25
N PHE A 167 -6.08 23.45 13.55
CA PHE A 167 -6.40 24.83 13.93
C PHE A 167 -6.63 25.68 12.67
N VAL A 168 -6.40 26.99 12.71
CA VAL A 168 -6.67 27.91 11.59
C VAL A 168 -5.86 27.58 10.32
N CYS A 169 -4.72 26.91 10.45
CA CYS A 169 -3.84 26.53 9.33
C CYS A 169 -4.55 25.68 8.25
N ASN A 170 -5.13 24.54 8.62
CA ASN A 170 -5.89 23.69 7.68
C ASN A 170 -7.09 24.43 7.08
N TYR A 171 -7.77 25.27 7.88
CA TYR A 171 -8.91 26.07 7.42
C TYR A 171 -8.54 27.02 6.29
N VAL A 172 -7.46 27.79 6.46
CA VAL A 172 -6.95 28.73 5.44
C VAL A 172 -6.39 27.98 4.24
N TYR A 173 -5.63 26.91 4.46
CA TYR A 173 -5.01 26.18 3.37
C TYR A 173 -6.06 25.53 2.45
N TYR A 174 -7.11 24.93 3.02
CA TYR A 174 -8.19 24.33 2.24
C TYR A 174 -8.90 25.35 1.35
N HIS A 175 -9.23 26.54 1.89
CA HIS A 175 -9.82 27.63 1.11
C HIS A 175 -8.90 28.11 -0.02
N SER A 176 -7.60 28.22 0.26
CA SER A 176 -6.59 28.65 -0.70
C SER A 176 -6.38 27.62 -1.82
N LEU A 177 -6.25 26.33 -1.51
CA LEU A 177 -6.15 25.25 -2.49
C LEU A 177 -7.37 25.18 -3.39
N ARG A 178 -8.57 25.30 -2.82
CA ARG A 178 -9.83 25.34 -3.57
C ARG A 178 -9.86 26.54 -4.54
N PHE A 179 -9.43 27.72 -4.10
CA PHE A 179 -9.40 28.90 -4.96
C PHE A 179 -8.34 28.76 -6.07
N ALA A 180 -7.17 28.23 -5.73
CA ALA A 180 -6.07 28.03 -6.67
C ALA A 180 -6.45 27.06 -7.80
N GLU A 181 -7.08 25.94 -7.46
CA GLU A 181 -7.64 25.00 -8.44
C GLU A 181 -8.66 25.68 -9.37
N GLN A 182 -9.58 26.49 -8.83
CA GLN A 182 -10.61 27.20 -9.60
C GLN A 182 -10.05 28.27 -10.54
N LYS A 183 -8.87 28.82 -10.24
CA LYS A 183 -8.25 29.91 -11.00
C LYS A 183 -7.04 29.47 -11.84
N GLY A 184 -6.67 28.19 -11.81
CA GLY A 184 -5.51 27.69 -12.54
C GLY A 184 -4.17 28.20 -11.98
N HIS A 185 -4.10 28.38 -10.66
CA HIS A 185 -2.94 28.88 -9.93
C HIS A 185 -2.50 27.86 -8.87
N LYS A 186 -1.47 28.19 -8.09
CA LYS A 186 -0.91 27.27 -7.09
C LYS A 186 -1.00 27.84 -5.67
N SER A 187 -1.08 26.97 -4.68
CA SER A 187 -1.08 27.34 -3.27
C SER A 187 -0.24 26.36 -2.46
N LEU A 188 0.54 26.84 -1.51
CA LEU A 188 1.39 26.03 -0.64
C LEU A 188 1.31 26.53 0.80
N PHE A 189 1.32 25.61 1.76
CA PHE A 189 1.40 25.95 3.18
C PHE A 189 2.68 25.38 3.78
N VAL A 190 3.34 26.16 4.64
CA VAL A 190 4.55 25.75 5.34
C VAL A 190 4.45 26.08 6.83
N HIS A 191 4.69 25.10 7.69
CA HIS A 191 4.86 25.34 9.11
C HIS A 191 6.31 25.70 9.45
N VAL A 192 6.48 26.75 10.24
CA VAL A 192 7.77 27.21 10.76
C VAL A 192 7.85 27.03 12.30
N PRO A 193 9.01 26.66 12.85
CA PRO A 193 9.23 26.62 14.31
C PRO A 193 9.18 28.00 14.98
N LEU A 194 9.14 28.02 16.31
CA LEU A 194 9.39 29.25 17.09
C LEU A 194 10.81 29.78 16.90
N PHE A 195 11.02 31.09 17.09
CA PHE A 195 12.36 31.68 17.07
C PHE A 195 13.31 31.16 18.14
N SER A 196 12.78 30.59 19.22
CA SER A 196 13.57 29.87 20.23
C SER A 196 14.15 28.55 19.74
N LYS A 197 13.66 28.02 18.63
CA LYS A 197 14.11 26.77 17.99
C LYS A 197 14.97 27.03 16.76
N ILE A 198 14.51 27.93 15.89
CA ILE A 198 15.26 28.39 14.71
C ILE A 198 15.16 29.90 14.66
N ASP A 199 16.29 30.60 14.73
CA ASP A 199 16.34 32.06 14.84
C ASP A 199 15.75 32.79 13.62
N GLU A 200 15.45 34.09 13.79
CA GLU A 200 14.79 34.91 12.77
C GLU A 200 15.57 35.00 11.46
N ASP A 201 16.90 35.14 11.52
CA ASP A 201 17.73 35.27 10.31
C ASP A 201 17.71 33.96 9.51
N THR A 202 17.81 32.81 10.18
CA THR A 202 17.72 31.50 9.54
C THR A 202 16.33 31.28 8.90
N GLN A 203 15.25 31.66 9.58
CA GLN A 203 13.90 31.54 9.02
C GLN A 203 13.68 32.47 7.82
N MET A 204 14.23 33.69 7.84
CA MET A 204 14.16 34.62 6.70
C MET A 204 14.96 34.12 5.49
N GLN A 205 16.13 33.51 5.71
CA GLN A 205 16.91 32.84 4.66
C GLN A 205 16.19 31.61 4.08
N PHE A 206 15.53 30.84 4.94
CA PHE A 206 14.69 29.72 4.54
C PHE A 206 13.56 30.20 3.62
N VAL A 207 12.82 31.25 4.01
CA VAL A 207 11.70 31.77 3.21
C VAL A 207 12.20 32.30 1.85
N LEU A 208 13.34 33.00 1.80
CA LEU A 208 13.93 33.41 0.53
C LEU A 208 14.26 32.22 -0.38
N SER A 209 14.89 31.18 0.18
CA SER A 209 15.22 29.94 -0.53
C SER A 209 13.98 29.17 -0.97
N LEU A 210 12.90 29.24 -0.19
CA LEU A 210 11.62 28.64 -0.50
C LEU A 210 10.93 29.37 -1.66
N LEU A 211 10.96 30.70 -1.69
CA LEU A 211 10.46 31.48 -2.83
C LEU A 211 11.18 31.08 -4.12
N GLU A 212 12.52 30.96 -4.08
CA GLU A 212 13.32 30.50 -5.21
C GLU A 212 12.96 29.07 -5.64
N ALA A 213 12.81 28.15 -4.67
CA ALA A 213 12.48 26.75 -4.96
C ALA A 213 11.06 26.59 -5.54
N ILE A 214 10.08 27.32 -5.02
CA ILE A 214 8.72 27.36 -5.57
C ILE A 214 8.77 27.90 -7.01
N ALA A 215 9.49 28.99 -7.24
CA ALA A 215 9.56 29.60 -8.55
C ALA A 215 10.29 28.69 -9.55
N ALA A 216 11.40 28.06 -9.14
CA ALA A 216 12.18 27.13 -9.94
C ALA A 216 11.41 25.86 -10.32
N THR A 217 10.42 25.47 -9.53
CA THR A 217 9.54 24.32 -9.81
C THR A 217 8.25 24.72 -10.54
N CYS A 218 7.92 26.01 -10.58
CA CYS A 218 6.87 26.56 -11.43
C CYS A 218 7.37 26.89 -12.84
N TYR A 219 8.65 27.27 -12.95
CA TYR A 219 9.40 27.26 -14.19
C TYR A 219 9.72 25.80 -14.54
N GLY A 220 9.43 25.36 -15.76
CA GLY A 220 9.95 24.06 -16.18
C GLY A 220 11.49 24.08 -16.11
N GLU A 221 12.11 23.17 -15.35
CA GLU A 221 13.57 23.05 -15.17
C GLU A 221 14.36 23.03 -16.50
N ASN A 222 13.67 22.71 -17.59
CA ASN A 222 14.19 22.62 -18.94
C ASN A 222 14.47 23.97 -19.61
N GLU A 223 13.67 25.02 -19.37
CA GLU A 223 13.86 26.32 -20.05
C GLU A 223 15.07 27.10 -19.52
N VAL A 224 15.39 26.98 -18.23
CA VAL A 224 16.60 27.58 -17.62
C VAL A 224 17.85 26.85 -18.13
N SER A 225 17.81 25.53 -18.15
CA SER A 225 18.89 24.69 -18.68
C SER A 225 19.14 24.96 -20.17
N ARG A 226 18.09 25.29 -20.94
CA ARG A 226 18.19 25.68 -22.36
C ARG A 226 18.83 27.05 -22.56
N LYS A 227 18.52 28.05 -21.75
CA LYS A 227 19.20 29.36 -21.84
C LYS A 227 20.69 29.27 -21.53
N VAL A 228 21.05 28.54 -20.49
CA VAL A 228 22.47 28.30 -20.15
C VAL A 228 23.19 27.56 -21.28
N PHE A 229 22.50 26.61 -21.93
CA PHE A 229 23.04 25.86 -23.06
C PHE A 229 23.18 26.72 -24.34
N ASP A 230 22.21 27.60 -24.61
CA ASP A 230 22.19 28.48 -25.79
C ASP A 230 23.24 29.62 -25.69
N GLU A 231 23.73 29.94 -24.48
CA GLU A 231 24.83 30.88 -24.23
C GLU A 231 26.23 30.26 -24.41
N ILE A 232 26.34 28.95 -24.69
CA ILE A 232 27.62 28.29 -24.94
C ILE A 232 27.99 28.46 -26.42
N ASP A 233 29.11 29.15 -26.70
CA ASP A 233 29.57 29.41 -28.08
C ASP A 233 29.87 28.12 -28.90
N SER A 234 30.16 26.99 -28.23
CA SER A 234 30.40 25.69 -28.87
C SER A 234 30.11 24.49 -27.93
N PRO A 235 28.84 24.11 -27.74
CA PRO A 235 28.49 23.03 -26.82
C PRO A 235 29.00 21.68 -27.34
N ASN A 236 29.80 21.01 -26.52
CA ASN A 236 30.36 19.69 -26.82
C ASN A 236 29.34 18.57 -26.52
N VAL A 237 29.72 17.32 -26.82
CA VAL A 237 28.84 16.15 -26.65
C VAL A 237 28.28 16.01 -25.22
N PHE A 238 29.00 16.44 -24.19
CA PHE A 238 28.54 16.40 -22.81
C PHE A 238 27.48 17.46 -22.52
N CYS A 239 27.65 18.68 -23.06
CA CYS A 239 26.63 19.72 -22.98
C CYS A 239 25.32 19.23 -23.64
N TRP A 240 25.42 18.65 -24.85
CA TRP A 240 24.27 18.13 -25.59
C TRP A 240 23.60 16.97 -24.86
N THR A 241 24.38 16.02 -24.34
CA THR A 241 23.85 14.88 -23.58
C THR A 241 23.16 15.34 -22.29
N SER A 242 23.69 16.38 -21.64
CA SER A 242 23.13 16.93 -20.39
C SER A 242 21.78 17.61 -20.63
N ILE A 243 21.65 18.44 -21.68
CA ILE A 243 20.39 19.10 -21.98
C ILE A 243 19.33 18.12 -22.49
N ILE A 244 19.72 17.15 -23.33
CA ILE A 244 18.81 16.11 -23.83
C ILE A 244 18.30 15.24 -22.67
N ASN A 245 19.18 14.84 -21.74
CA ASN A 245 18.78 14.11 -20.54
C ASN A 245 17.86 14.92 -19.63
N GLY A 246 18.10 16.23 -19.48
CA GLY A 246 17.21 17.12 -18.71
C GLY A 246 15.79 17.18 -19.30
N TYR A 247 15.69 17.43 -20.62
CA TYR A 247 14.41 17.46 -21.32
C TYR A 247 13.70 16.10 -21.34
N ALA A 248 14.45 14.99 -21.44
CA ALA A 248 13.91 13.63 -21.43
C ALA A 248 13.35 13.22 -20.05
N ARG A 249 14.07 13.52 -18.95
CA ARG A 249 13.62 13.25 -17.58
C ARG A 249 12.33 13.98 -17.19
N ASN A 250 12.06 15.09 -17.87
CA ASN A 250 10.90 15.95 -17.63
C ASN A 250 9.77 15.77 -18.67
N GLY A 251 9.82 14.74 -19.52
CA GLY A 251 8.74 14.40 -20.44
C GLY A 251 8.52 15.36 -21.63
N MET A 252 9.48 16.26 -21.92
CA MET A 252 9.35 17.33 -22.94
C MET A 252 10.01 16.98 -24.28
N GLY A 253 10.05 15.69 -24.67
CA GLY A 253 10.74 15.21 -25.87
C GLY A 253 10.26 15.80 -27.20
N ARG A 254 9.01 16.30 -27.28
CA ARG A 254 8.47 16.94 -28.51
C ARG A 254 9.03 18.34 -28.75
N ASP A 255 9.39 19.09 -27.70
CA ASP A 255 9.91 20.45 -27.79
C ASP A 255 11.39 20.54 -28.22
N LEU A 256 12.09 19.40 -28.17
CA LEU A 256 13.40 19.22 -28.81
C LEU A 256 13.27 19.24 -30.35
N SER A 257 12.19 18.67 -30.91
CA SER A 257 12.03 18.57 -32.37
C SER A 257 11.73 19.91 -33.06
N SER A 258 11.06 20.84 -32.38
CA SER A 258 10.64 22.14 -32.96
C SER A 258 11.80 23.14 -33.09
N GLY A 259 12.83 23.04 -32.24
CA GLY A 259 14.03 23.89 -32.29
C GLY A 259 15.18 23.36 -33.15
N TYR A 260 15.18 22.06 -33.48
CA TYR A 260 16.28 21.41 -34.18
C TYR A 260 16.32 21.67 -35.70
N ASN A 261 15.21 22.16 -36.29
CA ASN A 261 15.12 22.46 -37.73
C ASN A 261 15.90 23.72 -38.17
N GLN A 262 16.74 24.31 -37.32
CA GLN A 262 17.45 25.57 -37.60
C GLN A 262 18.99 25.51 -37.62
N LYS A 263 19.64 24.33 -37.51
CA LYS A 263 21.10 24.22 -37.65
C LYS A 263 21.51 23.20 -38.73
N PRO A 264 22.50 23.50 -39.59
CA PRO A 264 22.82 22.63 -40.71
C PRO A 264 23.69 21.44 -40.28
N MET A 265 23.23 20.27 -40.73
CA MET A 265 23.96 19.02 -40.97
C MET A 265 24.50 18.28 -39.73
N MET A 266 23.72 17.31 -39.25
CA MET A 266 24.22 16.19 -38.45
C MET A 266 24.00 14.87 -39.21
N ASP A 267 25.03 14.03 -39.17
CA ASP A 267 25.16 12.77 -39.92
C ASP A 267 24.06 11.75 -39.62
N LYS A 268 23.64 11.00 -40.65
CA LYS A 268 22.59 9.97 -40.58
C LYS A 268 22.88 8.86 -39.55
N LEU A 269 24.15 8.64 -39.20
CA LEU A 269 24.57 7.67 -38.16
C LEU A 269 24.17 8.13 -36.75
N LEU A 270 24.22 9.44 -36.49
CA LEU A 270 23.88 10.05 -35.20
C LEU A 270 22.38 10.00 -34.98
N LEU A 271 21.58 10.22 -36.03
CA LEU A 271 20.11 10.15 -35.98
C LEU A 271 19.61 8.72 -35.66
N LEU A 272 20.24 7.68 -36.21
CA LEU A 272 19.91 6.29 -35.87
C LEU A 272 20.29 5.93 -34.42
N SER A 273 21.43 6.43 -33.93
CA SER A 273 21.81 6.28 -32.52
C SER A 273 20.87 7.04 -31.57
N LEU A 274 20.38 8.21 -31.99
CA LEU A 274 19.44 9.06 -31.26
C LEU A 274 18.04 8.46 -31.22
N ILE A 275 17.58 7.82 -32.30
CA ILE A 275 16.29 7.10 -32.31
C ILE A 275 16.40 5.85 -31.42
N GLY A 276 17.51 5.12 -31.48
CA GLY A 276 17.79 4.01 -30.56
C GLY A 276 17.81 4.46 -29.10
N LEU A 277 18.48 5.58 -28.78
CA LEU A 277 18.48 6.16 -27.44
C LEU A 277 17.09 6.65 -27.03
N LEU A 278 16.34 7.29 -27.92
CA LEU A 278 14.99 7.79 -27.64
C LEU A 278 14.02 6.65 -27.31
N VAL A 279 14.11 5.51 -28.01
CA VAL A 279 13.35 4.31 -27.70
C VAL A 279 13.78 3.75 -26.33
N VAL A 280 15.07 3.59 -26.07
CA VAL A 280 15.58 3.14 -24.75
C VAL A 280 15.16 4.09 -23.61
N THR A 281 15.14 5.40 -23.83
CA THR A 281 14.72 6.39 -22.82
C THR A 281 13.21 6.50 -22.66
N ALA A 282 12.41 6.24 -23.69
CA ALA A 282 10.95 6.21 -23.57
C ALA A 282 10.48 4.97 -22.81
N TYR A 283 11.09 3.82 -23.06
CA TYR A 283 10.93 2.62 -22.23
C TYR A 283 11.47 2.87 -20.81
N GLY A 284 12.66 3.49 -20.68
CA GLY A 284 13.25 3.84 -19.38
C GLY A 284 12.39 4.79 -18.54
N ALA A 285 11.77 5.81 -19.13
CA ALA A 285 10.91 6.76 -18.42
C ALA A 285 9.58 6.12 -17.95
N ALA A 286 8.98 5.24 -18.75
CA ALA A 286 7.83 4.45 -18.34
C ALA A 286 8.20 3.49 -17.19
N TYR A 287 9.38 2.88 -17.24
CA TYR A 287 9.91 2.03 -16.18
C TYR A 287 10.22 2.81 -14.88
N VAL A 288 10.73 4.04 -14.98
CA VAL A 288 10.97 4.91 -13.80
C VAL A 288 9.68 5.36 -13.14
N ASP A 289 8.64 5.75 -13.90
CA ASP A 289 7.32 6.12 -13.34
C ASP A 289 6.64 4.91 -12.65
N ILE A 290 6.81 3.71 -13.20
CA ILE A 290 6.31 2.48 -12.58
C ILE A 290 7.12 2.10 -11.34
N LEU A 291 8.44 2.27 -11.37
CA LEU A 291 9.28 2.11 -10.19
C LEU A 291 8.87 3.06 -9.08
N GLU A 292 8.70 4.35 -9.39
CA GLU A 292 8.28 5.36 -8.42
C GLU A 292 6.90 5.03 -7.85
N LYS A 293 5.95 4.57 -8.69
CA LYS A 293 4.65 4.08 -8.22
C LYS A 293 4.76 2.87 -7.32
N LEU A 294 5.61 1.89 -7.65
CA LEU A 294 5.81 0.69 -6.84
C LEU A 294 6.58 0.97 -5.54
N GLU A 295 7.52 1.94 -5.57
CA GLU A 295 8.32 2.38 -4.43
C GLU A 295 7.50 3.25 -3.46
N ASN A 296 6.63 4.14 -3.98
CA ASN A 296 5.81 5.06 -3.19
C ASN A 296 4.40 4.51 -2.89
N PHE A 297 4.08 3.29 -3.32
CA PHE A 297 2.85 2.60 -2.92
C PHE A 297 2.97 2.11 -1.47
N ASP A 298 2.86 3.03 -0.52
CA ASP A 298 2.63 2.74 0.89
C ASP A 298 1.18 3.06 1.23
N ILE A 299 0.48 2.06 1.76
CA ILE A 299 -0.87 2.20 2.28
C ILE A 299 -0.74 2.87 3.66
N PRO A 300 -1.49 3.95 3.95
CA PRO A 300 -1.36 4.72 5.20
C PRO A 300 -1.34 3.80 6.43
N GLU A 301 -0.29 3.93 7.25
CA GLU A 301 -0.28 3.37 8.60
C GLU A 301 -1.23 4.21 9.44
N ASP A 302 -2.43 3.68 9.72
CA ASP A 302 -3.20 4.15 10.87
C ASP A 302 -2.43 3.73 12.12
N ASP A 303 -1.51 4.58 12.58
CA ASP A 303 -0.94 4.54 13.93
C ASP A 303 -2.05 4.83 14.96
N ALA A 304 -2.97 3.89 15.10
CA ALA A 304 -3.92 3.86 16.20
C ALA A 304 -3.25 3.17 17.40
N GLY A 305 -2.22 3.84 17.95
CA GLY A 305 -1.74 3.68 19.32
C GLY A 305 -1.43 2.26 19.80
N ASP A 306 -0.31 1.71 19.34
CA ASP A 306 0.42 0.67 20.10
C ASP A 306 1.37 1.37 21.09
N ASP A 307 0.80 1.89 22.18
CA ASP A 307 1.57 2.23 23.39
C ASP A 307 0.88 1.59 24.60
N TYR A 308 1.02 0.27 24.69
CA TYR A 308 1.01 -0.44 25.96
C TYR A 308 2.26 -1.33 25.98
N ASP A 309 3.29 -0.74 26.56
CA ASP A 309 4.52 -1.36 27.04
C ASP A 309 4.27 -2.80 27.54
N PHE A 310 4.78 -3.77 26.80
CA PHE A 310 4.75 -5.18 27.17
C PHE A 310 6.19 -5.64 27.38
N ASP A 311 6.72 -5.37 28.57
CA ASP A 311 7.74 -6.23 29.13
C ASP A 311 7.62 -6.38 30.66
N SER A 312 7.44 -7.64 31.08
CA SER A 312 7.71 -8.17 32.42
C SER A 312 6.91 -7.67 33.64
N LYS A 313 5.62 -8.06 33.78
CA LYS A 313 5.09 -8.54 35.08
C LYS A 313 4.08 -9.67 34.92
N VAL A 314 4.61 -10.85 35.22
CA VAL A 314 3.97 -12.10 35.61
C VAL A 314 2.82 -11.86 36.61
N PHE A 315 1.64 -12.40 36.28
CA PHE A 315 0.41 -12.54 37.09
C PHE A 315 -0.10 -11.30 37.86
N ASP A 316 -0.96 -10.51 37.22
CA ASP A 316 -2.06 -9.84 37.92
C ASP A 316 -3.30 -9.79 37.00
N LEU A 317 -4.40 -10.38 37.47
CA LEU A 317 -5.72 -10.32 36.83
C LEU A 317 -6.13 -8.84 36.65
N PRO A 318 -6.64 -8.39 35.48
CA PRO A 318 -7.09 -7.02 35.36
C PRO A 318 -8.33 -6.83 36.24
N SER A 319 -8.22 -5.92 37.20
CA SER A 319 -9.35 -5.31 37.89
C SER A 319 -10.32 -4.74 36.84
N PHE A 320 -11.45 -5.41 36.62
CA PHE A 320 -12.58 -4.95 35.82
C PHE A 320 -13.26 -3.75 36.51
N ASN A 321 -12.72 -2.56 36.29
CA ASN A 321 -13.37 -1.30 36.67
C ASN A 321 -13.48 -0.38 35.45
N SER A 322 -14.46 -0.65 34.58
CA SER A 322 -15.07 0.36 33.69
C SER A 322 -16.37 -0.21 33.10
N GLY A 323 -17.43 0.61 32.97
CA GLY A 323 -18.82 0.22 32.67
C GLY A 323 -19.08 -0.51 31.34
N LYS A 324 -18.57 -1.73 31.21
CA LYS A 324 -18.87 -2.70 30.15
C LYS A 324 -19.83 -3.78 30.67
N ASN A 325 -20.73 -4.24 29.80
CA ASN A 325 -21.70 -5.29 30.13
C ASN A 325 -21.10 -6.68 29.87
N LEU A 326 -20.68 -7.37 30.92
CA LEU A 326 -20.13 -8.71 30.79
C LEU A 326 -21.23 -9.74 30.49
N VAL A 327 -21.04 -10.52 29.44
CA VAL A 327 -21.92 -11.61 29.00
C VAL A 327 -21.08 -12.89 28.92
N ASN A 328 -21.04 -13.64 30.02
CA ASN A 328 -20.25 -14.87 30.12
C ASN A 328 -21.07 -16.07 29.62
N VAL A 329 -20.54 -16.87 28.69
CA VAL A 329 -21.22 -18.06 28.15
C VAL A 329 -21.68 -19.05 29.23
N ASP A 330 -20.95 -19.16 30.34
CA ASP A 330 -21.32 -20.03 31.48
C ASP A 330 -22.67 -19.62 32.10
N THR A 331 -22.97 -18.31 32.13
CA THR A 331 -24.23 -17.80 32.69
C THR A 331 -25.44 -18.14 31.82
N PHE A 332 -25.20 -18.60 30.59
CA PHE A 332 -26.21 -19.09 29.65
C PHE A 332 -26.28 -20.62 29.62
N GLY A 333 -25.61 -21.31 30.55
CA GLY A 333 -25.68 -22.76 30.71
C GLY A 333 -24.62 -23.55 29.95
N ALA A 334 -23.56 -22.90 29.45
CA ALA A 334 -22.44 -23.61 28.86
C ALA A 334 -21.71 -24.44 29.94
N ALA A 335 -21.47 -25.73 29.65
CA ALA A 335 -20.76 -26.66 30.53
C ALA A 335 -19.25 -26.39 30.51
N GLY A 336 -18.67 -26.23 29.30
CA GLY A 336 -17.24 -25.99 29.15
C GLY A 336 -16.36 -27.21 29.50
N ASP A 337 -16.89 -28.42 29.30
CA ASP A 337 -16.23 -29.72 29.56
C ASP A 337 -15.64 -30.40 28.30
N GLY A 338 -15.83 -29.80 27.12
CA GLY A 338 -15.38 -30.28 25.82
C GLY A 338 -16.22 -31.43 25.24
N VAL A 339 -17.32 -31.81 25.88
CA VAL A 339 -18.14 -32.98 25.51
C VAL A 339 -19.62 -32.61 25.38
N SER A 340 -20.14 -31.78 26.29
CA SER A 340 -21.51 -31.30 26.27
C SER A 340 -21.70 -30.27 25.16
N ASP A 341 -22.81 -30.35 24.43
CA ASP A 341 -23.12 -29.40 23.37
C ASP A 341 -23.46 -28.01 23.95
N ASP A 342 -22.53 -27.07 23.81
CA ASP A 342 -22.62 -25.71 24.33
C ASP A 342 -23.19 -24.71 23.30
N THR A 343 -23.62 -25.19 22.13
CA THR A 343 -24.06 -24.35 21.00
C THR A 343 -25.19 -23.40 21.38
N GLN A 344 -26.21 -23.89 22.09
CA GLN A 344 -27.35 -23.07 22.47
C GLN A 344 -26.97 -21.99 23.48
N ALA A 345 -26.06 -22.29 24.42
CA ALA A 345 -25.55 -21.32 25.37
C ALA A 345 -24.77 -20.20 24.67
N PHE A 346 -23.92 -20.55 23.69
CA PHE A 346 -23.21 -19.58 22.85
C PHE A 346 -24.16 -18.71 22.03
N ALA A 347 -25.18 -19.30 21.40
CA ALA A 347 -26.17 -18.55 20.63
C ALA A 347 -26.96 -17.57 21.52
N SER A 348 -27.36 -17.99 22.71
CA SER A 348 -28.07 -17.13 23.67
C SER A 348 -27.17 -16.01 24.23
N ALA A 349 -25.92 -16.33 24.57
CA ALA A 349 -24.94 -15.34 25.02
C ALA A 349 -24.62 -14.33 23.90
N TRP A 350 -24.45 -14.78 22.66
CA TRP A 350 -24.28 -13.91 21.49
C TRP A 350 -25.44 -12.92 21.34
N ASN A 351 -26.68 -13.42 21.32
CA ASN A 351 -27.87 -12.58 21.16
C ASN A 351 -27.93 -11.50 22.25
N LYS A 352 -27.56 -11.84 23.49
CA LYS A 352 -27.50 -10.86 24.59
C LYS A 352 -26.38 -9.86 24.38
N ALA A 353 -25.16 -10.31 24.07
CA ALA A 353 -24.00 -9.45 23.91
C ALA A 353 -24.19 -8.50 22.71
N CYS A 354 -24.55 -9.03 21.55
CA CYS A 354 -24.76 -8.28 20.32
C CYS A 354 -25.88 -7.23 20.47
N GLY A 355 -26.94 -7.52 21.22
CA GLY A 355 -28.02 -6.55 21.50
C GLY A 355 -27.76 -5.59 22.67
N THR A 356 -26.55 -5.57 23.24
CA THR A 356 -26.22 -4.73 24.40
C THR A 356 -25.01 -3.83 24.09
N PRO A 357 -25.10 -2.50 24.27
CA PRO A 357 -23.97 -1.62 24.02
C PRO A 357 -22.83 -1.84 25.00
N LYS A 358 -21.59 -1.66 24.54
CA LYS A 358 -20.35 -1.82 25.33
C LYS A 358 -20.27 -3.18 26.02
N SER A 359 -20.75 -4.23 25.37
CA SER A 359 -20.75 -5.59 25.93
C SER A 359 -19.44 -6.32 25.69
N VAL A 360 -19.18 -7.32 26.54
CA VAL A 360 -18.08 -8.26 26.40
C VAL A 360 -18.69 -9.67 26.39
N LEU A 361 -18.68 -10.35 25.25
CA LEU A 361 -18.95 -11.78 25.18
C LEU A 361 -17.69 -12.51 25.66
N LEU A 362 -17.76 -13.19 26.80
CA LEU A 362 -16.62 -13.86 27.43
C LEU A 362 -16.73 -15.38 27.26
N VAL A 363 -15.67 -15.99 26.71
CA VAL A 363 -15.36 -17.42 26.76
C VAL A 363 -14.24 -17.63 27.78
N PRO A 364 -14.56 -18.09 29.01
CA PRO A 364 -13.63 -18.19 30.13
C PRO A 364 -12.39 -19.07 29.89
N GLN A 365 -11.27 -18.65 30.47
CA GLN A 365 -10.03 -19.42 30.52
C GLN A 365 -10.20 -20.76 31.25
N GLY A 366 -9.46 -21.78 30.80
CA GLY A 366 -9.38 -23.08 31.48
C GLY A 366 -10.55 -24.02 31.22
N LYS A 367 -11.46 -23.64 30.32
CA LYS A 367 -12.60 -24.44 29.88
C LYS A 367 -12.57 -24.69 28.38
N THR A 368 -13.22 -25.77 27.96
CA THR A 368 -13.31 -26.19 26.56
C THR A 368 -14.78 -26.34 26.18
N TYR A 369 -15.25 -25.63 25.18
CA TYR A 369 -16.67 -25.56 24.82
C TYR A 369 -16.90 -26.26 23.48
N LEU A 370 -17.67 -27.35 23.47
CA LEU A 370 -18.02 -28.04 22.23
C LEU A 370 -19.16 -27.28 21.56
N VAL A 371 -18.88 -26.65 20.41
CA VAL A 371 -19.84 -25.81 19.68
C VAL A 371 -20.02 -26.34 18.26
N ASN A 372 -21.25 -26.59 17.86
CA ASN A 372 -21.62 -26.96 16.50
C ASN A 372 -21.58 -25.75 15.55
N ALA A 373 -21.71 -26.00 14.25
CA ALA A 373 -21.76 -24.95 13.23
C ALA A 373 -22.82 -23.88 13.56
N THR A 374 -22.36 -22.63 13.70
CA THR A 374 -23.15 -21.52 14.20
C THR A 374 -22.85 -20.23 13.44
N LYS A 375 -23.92 -19.50 13.11
CA LYS A 375 -23.85 -18.16 12.51
C LYS A 375 -24.23 -17.10 13.54
N PHE A 376 -23.27 -16.25 13.86
CA PHE A 376 -23.39 -15.11 14.76
C PHE A 376 -23.60 -13.84 13.92
N ASN A 377 -24.87 -13.45 13.77
CA ASN A 377 -25.24 -12.34 12.89
C ASN A 377 -25.39 -11.03 13.67
N GLY A 378 -24.86 -9.95 13.09
CA GLY A 378 -25.20 -8.58 13.44
C GLY A 378 -26.40 -8.02 12.66
N PRO A 379 -26.63 -6.69 12.70
CA PRO A 379 -25.78 -5.69 13.34
C PRO A 379 -25.80 -5.79 14.86
N CYS A 380 -24.67 -5.48 15.49
CA CYS A 380 -24.55 -5.41 16.95
C CYS A 380 -24.49 -3.96 17.42
N GLU A 381 -24.84 -3.76 18.69
CA GLU A 381 -24.67 -2.50 19.37
C GLU A 381 -23.18 -2.09 19.48
N GLN A 382 -22.94 -0.79 19.62
CA GLN A 382 -21.59 -0.24 19.54
C GLN A 382 -20.65 -0.80 20.62
N LYS A 383 -19.38 -1.01 20.24
CA LYS A 383 -18.26 -1.41 21.11
C LYS A 383 -18.40 -2.81 21.73
N LEU A 384 -18.95 -3.77 20.96
CA LEU A 384 -18.90 -5.18 21.32
C LEU A 384 -17.46 -5.69 21.29
N VAL A 385 -17.07 -6.38 22.37
CA VAL A 385 -15.82 -7.14 22.47
C VAL A 385 -16.15 -8.61 22.60
N ILE A 386 -15.45 -9.46 21.86
CA ILE A 386 -15.50 -10.92 21.96
C ILE A 386 -14.18 -11.35 22.59
N GLN A 387 -14.23 -11.66 23.88
CA GLN A 387 -13.09 -12.12 24.68
C GLN A 387 -13.05 -13.65 24.68
N ILE A 388 -12.06 -14.23 24.01
CA ILE A 388 -11.85 -15.69 23.96
C ILE A 388 -10.59 -16.03 24.73
N ASP A 389 -10.75 -16.48 25.97
CA ASP A 389 -9.64 -16.92 26.83
C ASP A 389 -9.60 -18.44 27.01
N GLY A 390 -10.73 -19.12 26.78
CA GLY A 390 -10.85 -20.59 26.76
C GLY A 390 -10.66 -21.20 25.38
N THR A 391 -11.05 -22.46 25.25
CA THR A 391 -11.04 -23.18 23.97
C THR A 391 -12.47 -23.37 23.47
N ILE A 392 -12.74 -23.03 22.21
CA ILE A 392 -13.94 -23.45 21.49
C ILE A 392 -13.51 -24.60 20.58
N VAL A 393 -14.18 -25.75 20.66
CA VAL A 393 -13.84 -26.96 19.90
C VAL A 393 -15.01 -27.41 19.05
N ALA A 394 -14.73 -27.88 17.84
CA ALA A 394 -15.74 -28.44 16.94
C ALA A 394 -16.00 -29.93 17.23
N PRO A 395 -17.16 -30.47 16.81
CA PRO A 395 -17.33 -31.92 16.75
C PRO A 395 -16.27 -32.53 15.82
N ASP A 396 -15.60 -33.58 16.29
CA ASP A 396 -14.50 -34.21 15.57
C ASP A 396 -14.97 -35.21 14.49
N GLU A 397 -16.14 -35.82 14.67
CA GLU A 397 -16.74 -36.77 13.73
C GLU A 397 -17.42 -36.06 12.54
N PRO A 398 -16.93 -36.24 11.29
CA PRO A 398 -17.52 -35.58 10.12
C PRO A 398 -18.99 -35.92 9.87
N GLY A 399 -19.43 -37.10 10.33
CA GLY A 399 -20.84 -37.52 10.25
C GLY A 399 -21.78 -36.72 11.16
N ASN A 400 -21.24 -36.04 12.17
CA ASN A 400 -22.01 -35.22 13.11
C ASN A 400 -22.12 -33.76 12.68
N TRP A 401 -21.38 -33.34 11.64
CA TRP A 401 -21.45 -31.97 11.14
C TRP A 401 -22.79 -31.68 10.48
N ASP A 402 -23.34 -30.48 10.72
CA ASP A 402 -24.61 -30.08 10.12
C ASP A 402 -24.47 -30.00 8.58
N PRO A 403 -25.23 -30.81 7.82
CA PRO A 403 -25.17 -30.80 6.36
C PRO A 403 -25.66 -29.49 5.72
N LYS A 404 -26.26 -28.57 6.49
CA LYS A 404 -26.61 -27.21 6.03
C LYS A 404 -25.40 -26.27 6.02
N PHE A 405 -24.38 -26.55 6.82
CA PHE A 405 -23.20 -25.70 7.00
C PHE A 405 -21.92 -26.38 6.50
N GLN A 406 -21.98 -26.99 5.31
CA GLN A 406 -20.91 -27.84 4.75
C GLN A 406 -19.53 -27.17 4.61
N ARG A 407 -19.48 -25.83 4.63
CA ARG A 407 -18.26 -25.03 4.43
C ARG A 407 -17.98 -24.04 5.56
N THR A 408 -18.80 -24.04 6.61
CA THR A 408 -18.77 -23.01 7.65
C THR A 408 -18.97 -23.63 9.02
N TRP A 409 -18.03 -23.39 9.95
CA TRP A 409 -18.21 -23.73 11.35
C TRP A 409 -18.65 -22.50 12.16
N LEU A 410 -17.74 -21.59 12.52
CA LEU A 410 -18.07 -20.35 13.23
C LEU A 410 -18.05 -19.16 12.27
N GLU A 411 -19.21 -18.63 11.92
CA GLU A 411 -19.32 -17.44 11.06
C GLU A 411 -19.86 -16.26 11.84
N PHE A 412 -19.12 -15.15 11.80
CA PHE A 412 -19.57 -13.87 12.31
C PHE A 412 -19.82 -12.95 11.13
N SER A 413 -21.04 -12.45 11.00
CA SER A 413 -21.44 -11.66 9.84
C SER A 413 -22.06 -10.32 10.22
N LYS A 414 -21.91 -9.32 9.33
CA LYS A 414 -22.53 -7.99 9.49
C LYS A 414 -22.11 -7.28 10.77
N LEU A 415 -20.84 -7.42 11.13
CA LEU A 415 -20.25 -6.74 12.28
C LEU A 415 -19.75 -5.35 11.90
N GLU A 416 -19.84 -4.41 12.84
CA GLU A 416 -19.32 -3.05 12.69
C GLU A 416 -18.52 -2.65 13.94
N GLY A 417 -17.21 -2.41 13.79
CA GLY A 417 -16.37 -1.94 14.89
C GLY A 417 -16.14 -2.94 16.04
N VAL A 418 -16.22 -4.25 15.76
CA VAL A 418 -16.10 -5.32 16.76
C VAL A 418 -14.65 -5.73 16.99
N VAL A 419 -14.30 -6.04 18.24
CA VAL A 419 -12.96 -6.51 18.63
C VAL A 419 -13.02 -7.95 19.13
N PHE A 420 -12.29 -8.85 18.48
CA PHE A 420 -11.95 -10.18 18.97
C PHE A 420 -10.58 -10.12 19.65
N GLN A 421 -10.50 -10.59 20.89
CA GLN A 421 -9.26 -10.58 21.66
C GLN A 421 -9.20 -11.74 22.66
N GLY A 422 -8.02 -11.95 23.24
CA GLY A 422 -7.75 -12.99 24.22
C GLY A 422 -6.61 -13.88 23.75
N ASN A 423 -6.29 -14.89 24.56
CA ASN A 423 -5.23 -15.87 24.26
C ASN A 423 -5.79 -17.30 24.10
N GLY A 424 -7.12 -17.42 23.94
CA GLY A 424 -7.82 -18.68 23.78
C GLY A 424 -7.65 -19.29 22.38
N ALA A 425 -8.26 -20.47 22.21
CA ALA A 425 -8.12 -21.28 21.00
C ALA A 425 -9.47 -21.56 20.33
N ILE A 426 -9.48 -21.57 19.00
CA ILE A 426 -10.55 -22.11 18.16
C ILE A 426 -9.99 -23.37 17.49
N ASP A 427 -10.46 -24.54 17.93
CA ASP A 427 -9.96 -25.85 17.48
C ASP A 427 -11.00 -26.56 16.61
N GLY A 428 -10.68 -26.74 15.32
CA GLY A 428 -11.58 -27.37 14.36
C GLY A 428 -11.64 -28.91 14.42
N SER A 429 -10.79 -29.57 15.21
CA SER A 429 -10.77 -31.04 15.35
C SER A 429 -10.73 -31.82 14.02
N GLY A 430 -10.02 -31.31 13.01
CA GLY A 430 -10.05 -31.79 11.63
C GLY A 430 -9.44 -33.16 11.34
N SER A 431 -8.76 -33.79 12.30
CA SER A 431 -7.94 -35.00 12.10
C SER A 431 -8.67 -36.17 11.40
N LYS A 432 -9.91 -36.45 11.81
CA LYS A 432 -10.73 -37.53 11.23
C LYS A 432 -11.10 -37.24 9.78
N TRP A 433 -11.40 -35.98 9.43
CA TRP A 433 -11.66 -35.60 8.05
C TRP A 433 -10.41 -35.65 7.18
N TRP A 434 -9.26 -35.20 7.69
CA TRP A 434 -7.99 -35.30 6.98
C TRP A 434 -7.65 -36.74 6.62
N ALA A 435 -7.83 -37.68 7.56
CA ALA A 435 -7.61 -39.11 7.33
C ALA A 435 -8.55 -39.70 6.27
N ALA A 436 -9.79 -39.21 6.19
CA ALA A 436 -10.78 -39.62 5.20
C ALA A 436 -10.71 -38.83 3.87
N SER A 437 -9.81 -37.87 3.74
CA SER A 437 -9.76 -36.98 2.57
C SER A 437 -9.26 -37.69 1.31
N CYS A 438 -9.87 -37.35 0.16
CA CYS A 438 -9.40 -37.81 -1.15
C CYS A 438 -8.00 -37.27 -1.51
N LYS A 439 -7.56 -36.19 -0.86
CA LYS A 439 -6.21 -35.63 -1.03
C LYS A 439 -5.14 -36.47 -0.33
N LYS A 440 -5.49 -37.25 0.70
CA LYS A 440 -4.60 -38.26 1.31
C LYS A 440 -4.70 -39.62 0.62
N ASN A 441 -5.91 -40.05 0.25
CA ASN A 441 -6.12 -41.29 -0.49
C ASN A 441 -7.11 -41.07 -1.64
N LYS A 442 -6.65 -41.15 -2.89
CA LYS A 442 -7.45 -40.89 -4.09
C LYS A 442 -8.67 -41.82 -4.25
N SER A 443 -8.70 -42.97 -3.55
CA SER A 443 -9.87 -43.87 -3.53
C SER A 443 -11.02 -43.36 -2.64
N ASN A 444 -10.76 -42.39 -1.76
CA ASN A 444 -11.79 -41.77 -0.93
C ASN A 444 -12.62 -40.74 -1.72
N PRO A 445 -13.91 -40.54 -1.36
CA PRO A 445 -14.72 -39.48 -1.98
C PRO A 445 -14.18 -38.10 -1.60
N CYS A 446 -14.08 -37.19 -2.58
CA CYS A 446 -13.74 -35.79 -2.33
C CYS A 446 -14.93 -35.05 -1.72
N LYS A 447 -14.92 -34.86 -0.40
CA LYS A 447 -15.93 -34.12 0.36
C LYS A 447 -15.34 -32.83 0.91
N SER A 448 -16.05 -31.71 0.79
CA SER A 448 -15.67 -30.46 1.46
C SER A 448 -15.81 -30.57 2.99
N ALA A 449 -15.18 -29.64 3.70
CA ALA A 449 -15.29 -29.53 5.15
C ALA A 449 -15.50 -28.06 5.57
N PRO A 450 -16.01 -27.82 6.80
CA PRO A 450 -16.17 -26.48 7.34
C PRO A 450 -14.86 -25.69 7.47
N THR A 451 -14.95 -24.37 7.28
CA THR A 451 -13.91 -23.42 7.72
C THR A 451 -14.09 -23.11 9.20
N ALA A 452 -13.00 -23.04 9.96
CA ALA A 452 -13.10 -22.89 11.41
C ALA A 452 -13.66 -21.52 11.84
N LEU A 453 -13.05 -20.42 11.38
CA LEU A 453 -13.51 -19.06 11.65
C LEU A 453 -13.75 -18.30 10.34
N THR A 454 -14.91 -17.66 10.22
CA THR A 454 -15.25 -16.79 9.09
C THR A 454 -15.73 -15.43 9.60
N ILE A 455 -15.08 -14.35 9.17
CA ILE A 455 -15.59 -12.98 9.26
C ILE A 455 -16.16 -12.60 7.90
N ASP A 456 -17.46 -12.37 7.83
CA ASP A 456 -18.15 -12.10 6.58
C ASP A 456 -18.88 -10.75 6.60
N SER A 457 -18.85 -10.02 5.48
CA SER A 457 -19.70 -8.86 5.24
C SER A 457 -19.64 -7.83 6.38
N SER A 458 -18.44 -7.59 6.91
CA SER A 458 -18.21 -6.83 8.14
C SER A 458 -17.26 -5.67 7.91
N SER A 459 -17.32 -4.65 8.77
CA SER A 459 -16.43 -3.49 8.70
C SER A 459 -15.81 -3.13 10.05
N GLY A 460 -14.55 -2.68 10.04
CA GLY A 460 -13.87 -2.19 11.24
C GLY A 460 -13.58 -3.27 12.28
N VAL A 461 -13.41 -4.53 11.86
CA VAL A 461 -13.15 -5.66 12.75
C VAL A 461 -11.67 -5.71 13.14
N LYS A 462 -11.39 -5.94 14.42
CA LYS A 462 -10.04 -6.22 14.92
C LYS A 462 -9.99 -7.63 15.52
N VAL A 463 -8.97 -8.41 15.19
CA VAL A 463 -8.72 -9.74 15.76
C VAL A 463 -7.31 -9.77 16.31
N SER A 464 -7.14 -10.09 17.60
CA SER A 464 -5.82 -10.12 18.22
C SER A 464 -5.60 -11.28 19.20
N GLY A 465 -4.41 -11.86 19.17
CA GLY A 465 -3.91 -12.82 20.18
C GLY A 465 -4.45 -14.26 20.11
N LEU A 466 -5.48 -14.50 19.29
CA LEU A 466 -6.13 -15.82 19.22
C LEU A 466 -5.25 -16.88 18.56
N THR A 467 -5.46 -18.13 18.99
CA THR A 467 -4.96 -19.32 18.28
C THR A 467 -6.11 -19.98 17.50
N ILE A 468 -5.91 -20.22 16.21
CA ILE A 468 -6.85 -20.98 15.36
C ILE A 468 -6.11 -22.22 14.89
N GLN A 469 -6.61 -23.40 15.21
CA GLN A 469 -5.87 -24.63 14.98
C GLN A 469 -6.75 -25.78 14.52
N ASN A 470 -6.08 -26.75 13.89
CA ASN A 470 -6.68 -28.03 13.49
C ASN A 470 -8.01 -27.88 12.74
N SER A 471 -8.12 -26.85 11.89
CA SER A 471 -9.34 -26.62 11.11
C SER A 471 -9.71 -27.84 10.26
N GLN A 472 -11.01 -28.08 10.12
CA GLN A 472 -11.50 -29.17 9.28
C GLN A 472 -11.03 -28.99 7.84
N GLN A 473 -11.31 -27.82 7.24
CA GLN A 473 -10.71 -27.37 5.98
C GLN A 473 -9.88 -26.12 6.24
N MET A 474 -10.34 -24.91 5.87
CA MET A 474 -9.60 -23.66 6.09
C MET A 474 -9.68 -23.16 7.54
N ASN A 475 -8.65 -22.46 8.01
CA ASN A 475 -8.61 -21.94 9.39
C ASN A 475 -9.40 -20.64 9.53
N PHE A 476 -9.04 -19.61 8.76
CA PHE A 476 -9.61 -18.27 8.94
C PHE A 476 -9.94 -17.61 7.60
N ILE A 477 -11.23 -17.36 7.34
CA ILE A 477 -11.70 -16.60 6.18
C ILE A 477 -12.07 -15.16 6.57
N ILE A 478 -11.58 -14.20 5.78
CA ILE A 478 -12.06 -12.81 5.72
C ILE A 478 -12.76 -12.62 4.37
N ALA A 479 -14.09 -12.53 4.40
CA ALA A 479 -14.93 -12.47 3.21
C ALA A 479 -15.75 -11.18 3.16
N ARG A 480 -15.83 -10.56 1.97
CA ARG A 480 -16.74 -9.43 1.68
C ARG A 480 -16.65 -8.29 2.71
N SER A 481 -15.48 -8.07 3.29
CA SER A 481 -15.30 -7.22 4.46
C SER A 481 -14.41 -6.03 4.15
N ASP A 482 -14.52 -4.99 4.96
CA ASP A 482 -13.74 -3.76 4.86
C ASP A 482 -13.03 -3.45 6.18
N SER A 483 -11.82 -2.90 6.13
CA SER A 483 -11.14 -2.38 7.32
C SER A 483 -10.96 -3.45 8.42
N VAL A 484 -10.42 -4.61 8.06
CA VAL A 484 -10.16 -5.74 8.98
C VAL A 484 -8.69 -5.75 9.38
N ARG A 485 -8.41 -5.79 10.69
CA ARG A 485 -7.05 -5.86 11.24
C ARG A 485 -6.86 -7.14 12.04
N VAL A 486 -5.85 -7.92 11.69
CA VAL A 486 -5.48 -9.16 12.38
C VAL A 486 -4.05 -9.00 12.90
N SER A 487 -3.86 -9.11 14.21
CA SER A 487 -2.54 -8.96 14.83
C SER A 487 -2.23 -10.07 15.82
N LYS A 488 -0.98 -10.56 15.86
CA LYS A 488 -0.54 -11.55 16.86
C LYS A 488 -1.38 -12.84 16.86
N VAL A 489 -1.98 -13.19 15.73
CA VAL A 489 -2.77 -14.43 15.59
C VAL A 489 -1.84 -15.58 15.23
N MET A 490 -2.05 -16.72 15.89
CA MET A 490 -1.40 -17.98 15.56
C MET A 490 -2.37 -18.88 14.81
N VAL A 491 -1.93 -19.41 13.68
CA VAL A 491 -2.66 -20.45 12.93
C VAL A 491 -1.80 -21.70 12.84
N SER A 492 -2.35 -22.85 13.25
CA SER A 492 -1.57 -24.09 13.36
C SER A 492 -2.38 -25.33 12.95
N SER A 493 -1.97 -25.97 11.86
CA SER A 493 -2.40 -27.32 11.46
C SER A 493 -1.18 -28.14 11.01
N PRO A 494 -1.23 -29.49 11.02
CA PRO A 494 -0.13 -30.31 10.53
C PRO A 494 0.29 -29.97 9.09
N GLY A 495 1.58 -30.06 8.76
CA GLY A 495 2.07 -29.73 7.41
C GLY A 495 1.53 -30.64 6.29
N ASP A 496 0.93 -31.77 6.64
CA ASP A 496 0.31 -32.73 5.73
C ASP A 496 -1.24 -32.72 5.79
N SER A 497 -1.84 -31.74 6.48
CA SER A 497 -3.30 -31.61 6.55
C SER A 497 -3.84 -30.99 5.25
N PRO A 498 -4.77 -31.67 4.54
CA PRO A 498 -5.22 -31.22 3.23
C PRO A 498 -6.09 -29.96 3.30
N ASN A 499 -5.78 -28.96 2.47
CA ASN A 499 -6.60 -27.75 2.28
C ASN A 499 -6.85 -26.96 3.57
N THR A 500 -5.86 -26.94 4.46
CA THR A 500 -5.89 -26.12 5.67
C THR A 500 -5.26 -24.76 5.45
N ASP A 501 -5.81 -23.96 4.53
CA ASP A 501 -5.36 -22.59 4.34
C ASP A 501 -5.38 -21.84 5.67
N GLY A 502 -4.37 -20.99 5.90
CA GLY A 502 -4.23 -20.22 7.13
C GLY A 502 -5.23 -19.07 7.17
N ILE A 503 -4.85 -17.94 6.57
CA ILE A 503 -5.72 -16.76 6.44
C ILE A 503 -6.10 -16.57 4.97
N HIS A 504 -7.38 -16.74 4.67
CA HIS A 504 -7.95 -16.65 3.33
C HIS A 504 -8.75 -15.36 3.17
N ILE A 505 -8.35 -14.50 2.23
CA ILE A 505 -8.95 -13.19 1.99
C ILE A 505 -9.67 -13.20 0.64
N THR A 506 -10.98 -12.92 0.65
CA THR A 506 -11.80 -12.89 -0.57
C THR A 506 -12.77 -11.71 -0.56
N GLY A 507 -12.94 -11.03 -1.69
CA GLY A 507 -13.93 -9.96 -1.84
C GLY A 507 -13.77 -8.81 -0.84
N SER A 508 -12.57 -8.62 -0.27
CA SER A 508 -12.37 -7.75 0.90
C SER A 508 -11.38 -6.65 0.61
N THR A 509 -11.57 -5.50 1.25
CA THR A 509 -10.67 -4.34 1.08
C THR A 509 -10.16 -3.82 2.42
N ASN A 510 -9.01 -3.15 2.39
CA ASN A 510 -8.39 -2.54 3.58
C ASN A 510 -8.13 -3.59 4.69
N VAL A 511 -7.43 -4.68 4.34
CA VAL A 511 -7.09 -5.76 5.29
C VAL A 511 -5.63 -5.64 5.71
N VAL A 512 -5.37 -5.67 7.02
CA VAL A 512 -4.02 -5.65 7.59
C VAL A 512 -3.77 -6.92 8.38
N LEU A 513 -2.72 -7.67 8.03
CA LEU A 513 -2.19 -8.79 8.81
C LEU A 513 -0.85 -8.39 9.40
N GLN A 514 -0.68 -8.51 10.71
CA GLN A 514 0.55 -8.10 11.40
C GLN A 514 0.97 -9.12 12.45
N ASP A 515 2.27 -9.40 12.58
CA ASP A 515 2.81 -10.24 13.66
C ASP A 515 2.17 -11.63 13.74
N CYS A 516 1.78 -12.20 12.59
CA CYS A 516 1.07 -13.48 12.54
C CYS A 516 2.03 -14.65 12.34
N LYS A 517 1.77 -15.76 13.02
CA LYS A 517 2.50 -17.02 12.87
C LYS A 517 1.59 -18.09 12.29
N ILE A 518 1.90 -18.60 11.11
CA ILE A 518 1.02 -19.49 10.35
C ILE A 518 1.80 -20.72 9.94
N GLY A 519 1.35 -21.90 10.35
CA GLY A 519 1.86 -23.19 9.90
C GLY A 519 0.71 -24.12 9.59
N THR A 520 0.64 -24.63 8.37
CA THR A 520 -0.49 -25.45 7.89
C THR A 520 -0.05 -26.42 6.79
N GLY A 521 -0.97 -27.23 6.26
CA GLY A 521 -0.74 -28.05 5.06
C GLY A 521 -1.17 -27.41 3.74
N ASP A 522 -1.53 -26.12 3.71
CA ASP A 522 -1.84 -25.38 2.47
C ASP A 522 -1.34 -23.93 2.57
N ASP A 523 -1.90 -22.98 1.80
CA ASP A 523 -1.47 -21.57 1.78
C ASP A 523 -1.46 -20.96 3.20
N CYS A 524 -0.37 -20.31 3.60
CA CYS A 524 -0.34 -19.56 4.86
C CYS A 524 -1.28 -18.36 4.76
N VAL A 525 -1.16 -17.60 3.67
CA VAL A 525 -2.08 -16.52 3.33
C VAL A 525 -2.46 -16.69 1.86
N SER A 526 -3.76 -16.68 1.58
CA SER A 526 -4.29 -16.74 0.22
C SER A 526 -5.17 -15.53 -0.06
N ILE A 527 -4.87 -14.76 -1.11
CA ILE A 527 -5.60 -13.56 -1.51
C ILE A 527 -6.28 -13.84 -2.84
N VAL A 528 -7.61 -13.84 -2.87
CA VAL A 528 -8.39 -14.21 -4.05
C VAL A 528 -9.28 -13.07 -4.53
N ASN A 529 -10.14 -13.35 -5.51
CA ASN A 529 -10.87 -12.39 -6.31
C ASN A 529 -11.56 -11.27 -5.53
N ALA A 530 -11.63 -10.09 -6.15
CA ALA A 530 -12.25 -8.87 -5.66
C ALA A 530 -11.63 -8.38 -4.33
N SER A 531 -10.34 -8.61 -4.14
CA SER A 531 -9.61 -8.15 -2.95
C SER A 531 -8.63 -7.02 -3.31
N SER A 532 -8.58 -5.99 -2.47
CA SER A 532 -7.69 -4.85 -2.70
C SER A 532 -7.17 -4.23 -1.41
N ASN A 533 -6.05 -3.51 -1.47
CA ASN A 533 -5.50 -2.79 -0.32
C ASN A 533 -5.23 -3.74 0.86
N ILE A 534 -4.38 -4.73 0.60
CA ILE A 534 -4.01 -5.77 1.57
C ILE A 534 -2.57 -5.49 2.02
N LYS A 535 -2.37 -5.30 3.33
CA LYS A 535 -1.05 -5.10 3.94
C LYS A 535 -0.72 -6.26 4.86
N MET A 536 0.49 -6.78 4.71
CA MET A 536 1.02 -7.86 5.53
C MET A 536 2.37 -7.41 6.09
N LYS A 537 2.58 -7.48 7.40
CA LYS A 537 3.83 -7.06 8.04
C LYS A 537 4.28 -8.04 9.11
N ARG A 538 5.54 -8.47 9.07
CA ARG A 538 6.13 -9.45 10.01
C ARG A 538 5.31 -10.74 10.06
N ILE A 539 5.29 -11.46 8.95
CA ILE A 539 4.61 -12.76 8.82
C ILE A 539 5.62 -13.89 8.97
N TYR A 540 5.37 -14.83 9.89
CA TYR A 540 6.03 -16.13 9.90
C TYR A 540 5.13 -17.16 9.22
N CYS A 541 5.63 -17.83 8.19
CA CYS A 541 4.89 -18.83 7.43
C CYS A 541 5.73 -20.11 7.31
N GLY A 542 5.23 -21.23 7.80
CA GLY A 542 5.94 -22.50 7.69
C GLY A 542 5.62 -23.52 8.78
N PRO A 543 5.36 -24.80 8.42
CA PRO A 543 5.22 -25.34 7.05
C PRO A 543 3.94 -24.82 6.33
N GLY A 544 3.80 -25.09 5.01
CA GLY A 544 2.63 -24.70 4.21
C GLY A 544 2.95 -24.43 2.74
N HIS A 545 2.03 -23.80 2.00
CA HIS A 545 2.19 -23.46 0.58
C HIS A 545 2.64 -22.02 0.31
N GLY A 546 3.01 -21.27 1.35
CA GLY A 546 3.53 -19.91 1.23
C GLY A 546 2.45 -18.83 1.22
N ILE A 547 2.79 -17.69 0.64
CA ILE A 547 1.89 -16.55 0.45
C ILE A 547 1.45 -16.53 -1.01
N SER A 548 0.16 -16.71 -1.24
CA SER A 548 -0.42 -16.93 -2.57
C SER A 548 -1.44 -15.86 -2.94
N ILE A 549 -1.30 -15.29 -4.14
CA ILE A 549 -2.38 -14.59 -4.84
C ILE A 549 -3.04 -15.59 -5.80
N GLY A 550 -4.35 -15.81 -5.62
CA GLY A 550 -5.15 -16.75 -6.39
C GLY A 550 -5.40 -18.10 -5.70
N SER A 551 -6.03 -19.05 -6.37
CA SER A 551 -6.22 -19.08 -7.83
C SER A 551 -7.28 -18.11 -8.35
N LEU A 552 -6.97 -17.43 -9.46
CA LEU A 552 -7.87 -16.48 -10.12
C LEU A 552 -8.29 -16.97 -11.51
N GLY A 553 -9.48 -16.56 -11.96
CA GLY A 553 -9.93 -16.79 -13.34
C GLY A 553 -10.49 -18.18 -13.63
N ASN A 554 -10.79 -18.97 -12.60
CA ASN A 554 -11.38 -20.30 -12.77
C ASN A 554 -12.70 -20.24 -13.56
N ASN A 555 -12.97 -21.24 -14.40
CA ASN A 555 -14.17 -21.28 -15.25
C ASN A 555 -14.37 -19.99 -16.08
N ASN A 556 -13.28 -19.45 -16.61
CA ASN A 556 -13.26 -18.22 -17.42
C ASN A 556 -13.81 -16.99 -16.68
N SER A 557 -13.77 -17.00 -15.34
CA SER A 557 -14.23 -15.87 -14.52
C SER A 557 -13.27 -14.68 -14.60
N THR A 558 -13.77 -13.52 -14.17
CA THR A 558 -12.91 -12.36 -13.93
C THR A 558 -12.25 -12.47 -12.55
N GLY A 559 -10.93 -12.34 -12.50
CA GLY A 559 -10.11 -12.26 -11.30
C GLY A 559 -9.50 -10.86 -11.15
N ILE A 560 -9.78 -10.19 -10.04
CA ILE A 560 -9.25 -8.86 -9.73
C ILE A 560 -8.60 -8.89 -8.36
N VAL A 561 -7.30 -8.64 -8.31
CA VAL A 561 -6.53 -8.39 -7.08
C VAL A 561 -5.61 -7.20 -7.31
N THR A 562 -5.57 -6.23 -6.40
CA THR A 562 -4.68 -5.08 -6.55
C THR A 562 -4.20 -4.53 -5.21
N LYS A 563 -3.09 -3.80 -5.21
CA LYS A 563 -2.62 -3.08 -4.00
C LYS A 563 -2.31 -4.04 -2.86
N VAL A 564 -1.40 -4.98 -3.10
CA VAL A 564 -0.95 -5.97 -2.12
C VAL A 564 0.48 -5.66 -1.70
N VAL A 565 0.69 -5.42 -0.41
CA VAL A 565 2.01 -5.13 0.15
C VAL A 565 2.34 -6.16 1.22
N LEU A 566 3.44 -6.86 1.06
CA LEU A 566 4.10 -7.64 2.11
C LEU A 566 5.41 -6.95 2.47
N ASP A 567 5.59 -6.62 3.74
CA ASP A 567 6.85 -6.11 4.28
C ASP A 567 7.30 -6.96 5.48
N THR A 568 8.46 -7.58 5.37
CA THR A 568 9.03 -8.43 6.40
C THR A 568 8.28 -9.75 6.55
N ALA A 569 8.87 -10.84 6.04
CA ALA A 569 8.36 -12.18 6.25
C ALA A 569 9.47 -13.21 6.35
N LEU A 570 9.26 -14.25 7.14
CA LEU A 570 10.08 -15.45 7.16
C LEU A 570 9.25 -16.64 6.67
N LEU A 571 9.65 -17.23 5.55
CA LEU A 571 9.03 -18.42 4.98
C LEU A 571 9.96 -19.60 5.18
N ARG A 572 9.51 -20.61 5.94
CA ARG A 572 10.34 -21.76 6.30
C ARG A 572 9.66 -23.07 5.93
N GLU A 573 10.40 -23.93 5.23
CA GLU A 573 9.98 -25.29 4.89
C GLU A 573 8.62 -25.35 4.16
N THR A 574 8.30 -24.30 3.39
CA THR A 574 7.08 -24.22 2.58
C THR A 574 7.28 -24.78 1.17
N THR A 575 6.20 -25.21 0.52
CA THR A 575 6.25 -25.67 -0.88
C THR A 575 6.39 -24.50 -1.86
N ASN A 576 5.92 -23.30 -1.52
CA ASN A 576 6.17 -22.09 -2.29
C ASN A 576 6.51 -20.92 -1.35
N GLY A 577 7.17 -19.91 -1.88
CA GLY A 577 7.42 -18.65 -1.18
C GLY A 577 6.31 -17.65 -1.50
N LEU A 578 6.56 -16.83 -2.53
CA LEU A 578 5.67 -15.80 -3.03
C LEU A 578 5.08 -16.26 -4.38
N ARG A 579 3.79 -16.60 -4.37
CA ARG A 579 3.14 -17.26 -5.49
C ARG A 579 1.98 -16.44 -6.07
N ILE A 580 1.88 -16.36 -7.39
CA ILE A 580 0.69 -15.87 -8.10
C ILE A 580 0.20 -16.99 -9.03
N LYS A 581 -1.04 -17.45 -8.84
CA LYS A 581 -1.62 -18.56 -9.62
C LYS A 581 -2.92 -18.15 -10.31
N THR A 582 -3.03 -18.33 -11.63
CA THR A 582 -4.23 -18.01 -12.41
C THR A 582 -4.55 -19.11 -13.41
N TYR A 583 -5.84 -19.36 -13.66
CA TYR A 583 -6.28 -20.29 -14.68
C TYR A 583 -6.22 -19.65 -16.07
N GLN A 584 -5.87 -20.46 -17.07
CA GLN A 584 -6.12 -20.13 -18.47
C GLN A 584 -7.64 -19.99 -18.70
N GLY A 585 -8.02 -19.10 -19.62
CA GLY A 585 -9.41 -18.76 -19.90
C GLY A 585 -9.92 -17.56 -19.09
N GLY A 586 -9.30 -17.27 -17.94
CA GLY A 586 -9.67 -16.16 -17.07
C GLY A 586 -9.51 -14.76 -17.68
N SER A 587 -10.08 -13.76 -17.00
CA SER A 587 -9.96 -12.34 -17.37
C SER A 587 -9.73 -11.46 -16.13
N GLY A 588 -9.49 -10.16 -16.29
CA GLY A 588 -9.22 -9.23 -15.18
C GLY A 588 -7.73 -9.00 -14.97
N TYR A 589 -7.31 -8.69 -13.74
CA TYR A 589 -5.92 -8.32 -13.46
C TYR A 589 -5.44 -8.64 -12.03
N VAL A 590 -4.13 -8.88 -11.92
CA VAL A 590 -3.33 -8.75 -10.69
C VAL A 590 -2.32 -7.63 -10.93
N GLN A 591 -2.40 -6.55 -10.15
CA GLN A 591 -1.47 -5.43 -10.31
C GLN A 591 -1.17 -4.67 -9.02
N ASP A 592 -0.09 -3.90 -9.01
CA ASP A 592 0.34 -3.08 -7.87
C ASP A 592 0.63 -3.98 -6.65
N VAL A 593 1.55 -4.94 -6.83
CA VAL A 593 1.96 -5.91 -5.80
C VAL A 593 3.42 -5.67 -5.45
N ARG A 594 3.71 -5.55 -4.15
CA ARG A 594 5.07 -5.41 -3.63
C ARG A 594 5.33 -6.41 -2.52
N PHE A 595 6.32 -7.26 -2.73
CA PHE A 595 6.90 -8.11 -1.70
C PHE A 595 8.27 -7.58 -1.33
N THR A 596 8.47 -7.18 -0.07
CA THR A 596 9.73 -6.60 0.41
C THR A 596 10.21 -7.26 1.70
N ASN A 597 11.53 -7.38 1.85
CA ASN A 597 12.21 -7.88 3.05
C ASN A 597 11.76 -9.32 3.40
N VAL A 598 11.94 -10.26 2.48
CA VAL A 598 11.50 -11.65 2.67
C VAL A 598 12.69 -12.58 2.83
N GLU A 599 12.76 -13.28 3.96
CA GLU A 599 13.73 -14.35 4.18
C GLU A 599 13.09 -15.71 3.89
N MET A 600 13.81 -16.57 3.18
CA MET A 600 13.37 -17.92 2.82
C MET A 600 14.33 -18.97 3.37
N GLN A 601 13.78 -20.01 4.00
CA GLN A 601 14.56 -21.12 4.54
C GLN A 601 13.96 -22.42 4.02
N ASP A 602 14.72 -23.15 3.19
CA ASP A 602 14.32 -24.47 2.71
C ASP A 602 12.97 -24.48 1.98
N VAL A 603 12.69 -23.40 1.22
CA VAL A 603 11.45 -23.20 0.46
C VAL A 603 11.54 -23.88 -0.90
N SER A 604 10.53 -24.66 -1.30
CA SER A 604 10.63 -25.44 -2.54
C SER A 604 10.53 -24.57 -3.79
N ASN A 605 9.55 -23.68 -3.90
CA ASN A 605 9.40 -22.75 -5.03
C ASN A 605 9.38 -21.28 -4.53
N PRO A 606 10.54 -20.64 -4.32
CA PRO A 606 10.66 -19.32 -3.71
C PRO A 606 9.80 -18.23 -4.36
N ILE A 607 9.95 -18.00 -5.66
CA ILE A 607 9.22 -16.97 -6.40
C ILE A 607 8.56 -17.62 -7.61
N LEU A 608 7.22 -17.58 -7.66
CA LEU A 608 6.44 -18.29 -8.65
C LEU A 608 5.29 -17.46 -9.21
N ILE A 609 5.22 -17.30 -10.53
CA ILE A 609 4.01 -16.91 -11.25
C ILE A 609 3.63 -18.07 -12.17
N ASP A 610 2.40 -18.54 -12.07
CA ASP A 610 1.85 -19.63 -12.87
C ASP A 610 0.48 -19.24 -13.44
N GLN A 611 0.46 -18.80 -14.71
CA GLN A 611 -0.78 -18.54 -15.44
C GLN A 611 -1.36 -19.80 -16.13
N PHE A 612 -0.75 -20.97 -15.93
CA PHE A 612 -1.18 -22.26 -16.45
C PHE A 612 -1.75 -23.17 -15.34
N TYR A 613 -2.15 -22.57 -14.22
CA TYR A 613 -2.64 -23.31 -13.06
C TYR A 613 -3.85 -24.18 -13.42
N CYS A 614 -3.81 -25.45 -13.02
CA CYS A 614 -4.84 -26.43 -13.28
C CYS A 614 -4.96 -27.43 -12.12
N ASP A 615 -6.04 -27.36 -11.33
CA ASP A 615 -6.35 -28.32 -10.25
C ASP A 615 -7.37 -29.37 -10.74
N ASN A 616 -7.13 -29.93 -11.93
CA ASN A 616 -7.95 -31.00 -12.50
C ASN A 616 -7.08 -32.23 -12.76
N PRO A 617 -7.52 -33.45 -12.40
CA PRO A 617 -6.81 -34.69 -12.73
C PRO A 617 -6.59 -34.89 -14.24
N THR A 618 -7.42 -34.30 -15.11
CA THR A 618 -7.16 -34.22 -16.56
C THR A 618 -6.47 -32.90 -16.90
N SER A 619 -5.55 -32.92 -17.87
CA SER A 619 -4.90 -31.71 -18.39
C SER A 619 -5.94 -30.68 -18.82
N CYS A 620 -5.87 -29.47 -18.26
CA CYS A 620 -6.67 -28.34 -18.71
C CYS A 620 -6.35 -28.05 -20.19
N GLN A 621 -7.39 -27.76 -20.97
CA GLN A 621 -7.18 -27.36 -22.36
C GLN A 621 -6.53 -25.98 -22.39
N ASN A 622 -5.57 -25.81 -23.31
CA ASN A 622 -4.98 -24.50 -23.54
C ASN A 622 -6.06 -23.50 -23.98
N GLN A 623 -6.11 -22.35 -23.31
CA GLN A 623 -6.99 -21.25 -23.66
C GLN A 623 -6.17 -19.97 -23.88
N THR A 624 -6.70 -19.07 -24.71
CA THR A 624 -5.98 -17.87 -25.18
C THR A 624 -6.24 -16.63 -24.33
N SER A 625 -7.15 -16.66 -23.35
CA SER A 625 -7.30 -15.59 -22.36
C SER A 625 -6.63 -15.96 -21.05
N ALA A 626 -6.19 -14.96 -20.29
CA ALA A 626 -5.70 -15.13 -18.93
C ALA A 626 -5.92 -13.84 -18.13
N VAL A 627 -5.81 -13.93 -16.80
CA VAL A 627 -5.80 -12.77 -15.91
C VAL A 627 -4.50 -11.99 -16.15
N LYS A 628 -4.56 -10.70 -16.48
CA LYS A 628 -3.36 -9.89 -16.74
C LYS A 628 -2.54 -9.71 -15.46
N ILE A 629 -1.23 -9.98 -15.49
CA ILE A 629 -0.35 -9.77 -14.33
C ILE A 629 0.65 -8.66 -14.70
N SER A 630 0.68 -7.59 -13.91
CA SER A 630 1.61 -6.48 -14.17
C SER A 630 1.97 -5.67 -12.94
N GLN A 631 3.11 -4.97 -12.96
CA GLN A 631 3.56 -4.12 -11.85
C GLN A 631 3.72 -4.93 -10.55
N ILE A 632 4.62 -5.91 -10.61
CA ILE A 632 4.94 -6.81 -9.50
C ILE A 632 6.38 -6.56 -9.08
N MET A 633 6.60 -6.15 -7.83
CA MET A 633 7.94 -5.91 -7.28
C MET A 633 8.30 -6.97 -6.26
N TYR A 634 9.51 -7.53 -6.43
CA TYR A 634 10.18 -8.40 -5.48
C TYR A 634 11.45 -7.68 -5.01
N ARG A 635 11.50 -7.31 -3.73
CA ARG A 635 12.57 -6.48 -3.18
C ARG A 635 13.19 -7.08 -1.92
N ASN A 636 14.52 -7.07 -1.82
CA ASN A 636 15.25 -7.57 -0.64
C ASN A 636 14.77 -8.97 -0.23
N ILE A 637 14.89 -9.93 -1.15
CA ILE A 637 14.50 -11.32 -0.91
C ILE A 637 15.75 -12.16 -0.84
N THR A 638 15.95 -12.86 0.28
CA THR A 638 17.14 -13.68 0.49
C THR A 638 16.77 -15.05 1.02
N GLY A 639 17.60 -16.06 0.78
CA GLY A 639 17.37 -17.37 1.41
C GLY A 639 17.77 -18.58 0.59
N THR A 640 17.25 -19.74 1.00
CA THR A 640 17.56 -21.04 0.38
C THR A 640 16.36 -21.72 -0.24
N THR A 641 16.62 -22.49 -1.31
CA THR A 641 15.62 -23.28 -2.01
C THR A 641 15.93 -24.78 -2.06
N LYS A 642 14.88 -25.60 -2.17
CA LYS A 642 14.96 -27.05 -2.41
C LYS A 642 14.83 -27.44 -3.88
N SER A 643 14.37 -26.55 -4.75
CA SER A 643 14.22 -26.83 -6.18
C SER A 643 15.32 -26.14 -6.98
N GLU A 644 15.61 -26.70 -8.15
CA GLU A 644 16.54 -26.11 -9.12
C GLU A 644 16.11 -24.69 -9.54
N LYS A 645 14.81 -24.48 -9.77
CA LYS A 645 14.26 -23.17 -10.18
C LYS A 645 13.81 -22.37 -8.97
N ALA A 646 14.63 -21.41 -8.53
CA ALA A 646 14.24 -20.48 -7.47
C ALA A 646 13.23 -19.43 -7.95
N ILE A 647 13.37 -18.99 -9.19
CA ILE A 647 12.50 -17.99 -9.82
C ILE A 647 11.82 -18.66 -11.01
N LYS A 648 10.49 -18.67 -11.03
CA LYS A 648 9.72 -19.23 -12.15
C LYS A 648 8.57 -18.31 -12.52
N PHE A 649 8.64 -17.70 -13.68
CA PHE A 649 7.58 -16.91 -14.28
C PHE A 649 7.03 -17.62 -15.52
N ALA A 650 5.93 -18.36 -15.35
CA ALA A 650 5.24 -19.03 -16.43
C ALA A 650 3.98 -18.24 -16.80
N CYS A 651 4.13 -17.32 -17.76
CA CYS A 651 3.05 -16.44 -18.21
C CYS A 651 2.53 -16.85 -19.59
N SER A 652 1.32 -16.44 -19.92
CA SER A 652 0.63 -16.75 -21.17
C SER A 652 1.23 -15.98 -22.35
N ASP A 653 1.48 -16.67 -23.46
CA ASP A 653 1.93 -16.06 -24.72
C ASP A 653 0.97 -14.96 -25.23
N THR A 654 -0.33 -15.07 -24.95
CA THR A 654 -1.34 -14.11 -25.41
C THR A 654 -1.62 -13.00 -24.42
N VAL A 655 -1.28 -13.19 -23.14
CA VAL A 655 -1.47 -12.21 -22.06
C VAL A 655 -0.21 -12.23 -21.19
N PRO A 656 0.93 -11.75 -21.72
CA PRO A 656 2.22 -11.83 -21.04
C PRO A 656 2.21 -11.04 -19.72
N CYS A 657 3.05 -11.48 -18.78
CA CYS A 657 3.33 -10.69 -17.59
C CYS A 657 4.22 -9.51 -17.97
N SER A 658 3.99 -8.34 -17.37
CA SER A 658 4.76 -7.13 -17.72
C SER A 658 5.13 -6.32 -16.49
N HIS A 659 6.22 -5.55 -16.56
CA HIS A 659 6.67 -4.71 -15.46
C HIS A 659 6.90 -5.49 -14.16
N ILE A 660 7.57 -6.64 -14.28
CA ILE A 660 8.11 -7.37 -13.13
C ILE A 660 9.43 -6.69 -12.75
N VAL A 661 9.60 -6.40 -11.46
CA VAL A 661 10.80 -5.75 -10.93
C VAL A 661 11.43 -6.66 -9.90
N LEU A 662 12.71 -6.99 -10.11
CA LEU A 662 13.55 -7.68 -9.13
C LEU A 662 14.57 -6.70 -8.56
N ASN A 663 14.60 -6.51 -7.24
CA ASN A 663 15.59 -5.68 -6.57
C ASN A 663 16.21 -6.41 -5.39
N ASN A 664 17.53 -6.63 -5.40
CA ASN A 664 18.23 -7.34 -4.31
C ASN A 664 17.58 -8.69 -3.98
N VAL A 665 17.47 -9.58 -4.97
CA VAL A 665 16.99 -10.95 -4.82
C VAL A 665 18.18 -11.89 -4.83
N ASN A 666 18.45 -12.60 -3.74
CA ASN A 666 19.58 -13.53 -3.59
C ASN A 666 19.12 -14.86 -2.99
N LEU A 667 18.84 -15.83 -3.84
CA LEU A 667 18.33 -17.16 -3.48
C LEU A 667 19.36 -18.21 -3.88
N GLU A 668 19.67 -19.14 -2.97
CA GLU A 668 20.68 -20.17 -3.19
C GLU A 668 20.08 -21.58 -3.10
N GLY A 669 20.53 -22.49 -3.97
CA GLY A 669 20.26 -23.92 -3.83
C GLY A 669 21.23 -24.58 -2.83
N LYS A 670 20.92 -25.80 -2.38
CA LYS A 670 21.79 -26.56 -1.44
C LYS A 670 23.21 -26.79 -1.98
N ASP A 671 23.35 -26.95 -3.28
CA ASP A 671 24.63 -27.18 -3.96
C ASP A 671 25.20 -25.89 -4.58
N GLY A 672 24.63 -24.73 -4.23
CA GLY A 672 24.99 -23.41 -4.80
C GLY A 672 24.54 -23.18 -6.25
N GLN A 673 23.93 -24.18 -6.90
CA GLN A 673 23.34 -24.05 -8.22
C GLN A 673 21.83 -23.81 -8.12
N VAL A 674 21.35 -22.85 -8.90
CA VAL A 674 19.95 -22.42 -8.91
C VAL A 674 19.68 -21.60 -10.18
N GLU A 675 18.46 -21.68 -10.70
CA GLU A 675 18.08 -21.10 -11.98
C GLU A 675 16.84 -20.20 -11.89
N ALA A 676 16.74 -19.28 -12.85
CA ALA A 676 15.52 -18.53 -13.15
C ALA A 676 14.91 -19.02 -14.47
N TYR A 677 13.58 -19.11 -14.51
CA TYR A 677 12.80 -19.45 -15.71
C TYR A 677 11.80 -18.34 -16.00
N CYS A 678 11.74 -17.88 -17.25
CA CYS A 678 10.74 -16.94 -17.74
C CYS A 678 10.10 -17.47 -19.03
N ASN A 679 8.77 -17.45 -19.10
CA ASN A 679 8.00 -17.59 -20.33
C ASN A 679 7.03 -16.42 -20.42
N SER A 680 7.11 -15.65 -21.52
CA SER A 680 6.22 -14.51 -21.80
C SER A 680 6.11 -13.54 -20.62
N ALA A 681 7.23 -13.25 -19.99
CA ALA A 681 7.34 -12.36 -18.84
C ALA A 681 8.37 -11.28 -19.13
N GLU A 682 7.98 -10.02 -18.97
CA GLU A 682 8.82 -8.85 -19.21
C GLU A 682 9.08 -8.11 -17.90
N GLY A 683 10.32 -7.70 -17.69
CA GLY A 683 10.72 -6.94 -16.51
C GLY A 683 12.20 -6.57 -16.52
N PHE A 684 12.70 -6.16 -15.36
CA PHE A 684 14.12 -5.92 -15.16
C PHE A 684 14.53 -6.16 -13.71
N GLY A 685 15.80 -6.51 -13.54
CA GLY A 685 16.47 -6.59 -12.25
C GLY A 685 17.46 -5.44 -12.03
N TYR A 686 17.66 -5.02 -10.78
CA TYR A 686 18.75 -4.13 -10.38
C TYR A 686 19.22 -4.44 -8.94
N GLY A 687 20.51 -4.20 -8.67
CA GLY A 687 21.15 -4.67 -7.43
C GLY A 687 21.63 -6.12 -7.57
N VAL A 688 21.70 -6.85 -6.45
CA VAL A 688 22.08 -8.28 -6.48
C VAL A 688 20.90 -9.10 -6.98
N ILE A 689 21.10 -9.86 -8.06
CA ILE A 689 20.08 -10.76 -8.62
C ILE A 689 20.72 -12.14 -8.80
N HIS A 690 20.40 -13.06 -7.90
CA HIS A 690 20.85 -14.44 -7.93
C HIS A 690 19.66 -15.37 -7.60
N PRO A 691 19.34 -16.36 -8.45
CA PRO A 691 19.93 -16.61 -9.78
C PRO A 691 19.75 -15.44 -10.75
N SER A 692 20.61 -15.36 -11.78
CA SER A 692 20.41 -14.36 -12.85
C SER A 692 19.06 -14.58 -13.52
N ALA A 693 18.33 -13.50 -13.74
CA ALA A 693 17.00 -13.50 -14.36
C ALA A 693 17.02 -12.77 -15.71
N ASP A 694 18.07 -12.98 -16.50
CA ASP A 694 18.28 -12.31 -17.80
C ASP A 694 17.12 -12.57 -18.80
N CYS A 695 16.38 -13.66 -18.58
CA CYS A 695 15.17 -13.99 -19.35
C CYS A 695 14.02 -12.97 -19.24
N LEU A 696 14.09 -11.99 -18.32
CA LEU A 696 13.11 -10.90 -18.22
C LEU A 696 13.33 -9.77 -19.25
N TYR A 697 14.53 -9.65 -19.83
CA TYR A 697 14.90 -8.53 -20.71
C TYR A 697 14.60 -8.79 -22.20
N SER A 698 14.30 -10.03 -22.60
CA SER A 698 14.15 -10.41 -24.00
C SER A 698 12.68 -10.31 -24.46
N HIS A 699 12.37 -9.25 -25.22
CA HIS A 699 11.36 -9.33 -26.28
C HIS A 699 12.06 -10.04 -27.46
N ASP A 700 11.60 -11.23 -27.80
CA ASP A 700 12.09 -12.07 -28.91
C ASP A 700 13.48 -12.71 -28.74
N ASP A 701 13.46 -13.98 -28.31
CA ASP A 701 14.32 -15.00 -28.93
C ASP A 701 13.48 -16.25 -29.26
N LYS A 702 12.44 -16.05 -30.09
CA LYS A 702 11.90 -17.15 -30.90
C LYS A 702 12.79 -17.31 -32.14
N GLY A 703 13.91 -18.03 -31.96
CA GLY A 703 14.55 -18.86 -32.98
C GLY A 703 15.82 -18.31 -33.63
N PHE A 704 16.98 -18.89 -33.28
CA PHE A 704 17.76 -19.78 -34.15
C PHE A 704 19.00 -20.30 -33.36
N ASP A 705 18.86 -21.47 -32.71
CA ASP A 705 20.05 -22.25 -32.37
C ASP A 705 20.55 -22.93 -33.65
N HIS A 706 21.60 -22.37 -34.24
CA HIS A 706 22.40 -23.02 -35.27
C HIS A 706 23.61 -23.71 -34.62
N SER A 707 23.36 -24.67 -33.75
CA SER A 707 24.32 -25.74 -33.46
C SER A 707 23.63 -26.96 -32.89
N HIS A 708 23.14 -27.84 -33.77
CA HIS A 708 23.50 -29.27 -33.79
C HIS A 708 22.72 -29.97 -34.90
N THR A 709 23.49 -30.58 -35.80
CA THR A 709 23.04 -31.40 -36.92
C THR A 709 22.16 -32.56 -36.44
N SER A 710 20.88 -32.59 -36.86
CA SER A 710 20.05 -33.78 -36.86
C SER A 710 20.23 -34.55 -38.17
N GLY A 711 20.72 -35.79 -38.08
CA GLY A 711 20.51 -36.82 -39.09
C GLY A 711 19.27 -37.64 -38.70
N PRO A 712 18.46 -38.13 -39.65
CA PRO A 712 17.22 -38.82 -39.33
C PRO A 712 17.48 -40.31 -39.07
N VAL A 713 16.90 -40.86 -38.00
CA VAL A 713 16.63 -42.30 -37.92
C VAL A 713 15.20 -42.50 -37.42
N LEU A 714 14.45 -43.24 -38.23
CA LEU A 714 13.07 -43.68 -38.04
C LEU A 714 12.97 -44.76 -36.96
N VAL A 715 11.91 -44.64 -36.14
CA VAL A 715 10.98 -45.68 -35.66
C VAL A 715 11.55 -46.96 -35.04
N THR A 716 11.22 -47.22 -33.76
CA THR A 716 10.34 -48.34 -33.35
C THR A 716 9.84 -48.14 -31.92
N GLU A 717 8.56 -48.49 -31.71
CA GLU A 717 7.93 -48.78 -30.42
C GLU A 717 8.74 -49.81 -29.63
N GLU A 718 8.79 -49.66 -28.30
CA GLU A 718 8.52 -50.78 -27.39
C GLU A 718 8.23 -50.26 -25.97
N ALA A 719 7.13 -50.76 -25.43
CA ALA A 719 6.71 -50.59 -24.05
C ALA A 719 7.48 -51.57 -23.17
N GLU A 720 8.00 -51.12 -22.03
CA GLU A 720 8.31 -52.03 -20.94
C GLU A 720 7.74 -51.52 -19.61
N ILE A 721 6.84 -52.36 -19.12
CA ILE A 721 6.25 -52.41 -17.79
C ILE A 721 7.34 -52.91 -16.83
N GLY A 722 7.51 -52.24 -15.69
CA GLY A 722 8.35 -52.70 -14.59
C GLY A 722 7.64 -52.48 -13.25
N HIS A 723 6.82 -53.46 -12.88
CA HIS A 723 6.39 -53.75 -11.51
C HIS A 723 7.58 -54.30 -10.68
N ASP A 724 7.41 -54.22 -9.36
CA ASP A 724 8.08 -54.95 -8.26
C ASP A 724 8.97 -54.06 -7.38
N GLU A 725 8.95 -54.10 -6.05
CA GLU A 725 8.11 -54.77 -5.03
C GLU A 725 8.42 -54.06 -3.68
N LEU A 726 7.44 -54.09 -2.74
CA LEU A 726 7.45 -53.66 -1.32
C LEU A 726 7.00 -52.23 -0.96
#